data_AF-A0A1J5RMN7-F1
#
_entry.id   AF-A0A1J5RMN7-F1
#
_cell.length_a   1.000
_cell.length_b   1.000
_cell.length_c   1.000
_cell.angle_alpha   90.00
_cell.angle_beta   90.00
_cell.angle_gamma   90.00
#
_symmetry.space_group_name_H-M   'P 1'
#
loop_
_entity.id
_entity.type
_entity.pdbx_description
1 polymer ?
#
loop_
_entity_poly.entity_id
_entity_poly.type
_entity_poly.pdbx_seq_one_letter_code
_entity_poly.pdbx_strand_id
1 'polypeptide(L)'
;MSTSLLSIGLTGLNAAQAGILTTGNNIANASTPGYNREQIVQATAIPNLTGGGFIGQGTNVQTVTRSYSQYLNTQLLSAQTGAASLTSYGAQIAQIDNMLADPSAGLSPALANFFQGVQQAAANPASIPSRQAMLSNAQALVSSFQSINQTLQGIRDGTNTQISGEVTLINSYASQLAAVNQQIVLAQAGNNQPANSLLDQRDQLVSSLNKEIGVSTAIQSDGTYNVFIGNGQPLVVGNQAATLSTVQDPNDPQKTAVAFQVPGGTRAILSDSLLSGGTLGGLVGFRDNSLDSAQNQLGLIAIGLATSFNAQSQLGQDLNGNLGGKFFSVSSPAIIANSLNSDYKTLTTLPAATVSDVSKLTASDYRLTANGGGKYTLLNLSDNTTVASGLTVDPVTGNLTDASQTPSVTAFDGLTINVSSAPASGDSFLIQPTRNGAANIAVSLSDPNAIALAAPIVTAASQKNSSTATISPGVVSNTAATLAAPFTITYQSGPPAGFTGFPVGSTVIVDGTSYQITGPTMAVPTGANISVDGVGVAISGSAPVANDTITFNPPRIAPTNVGGSTVTVGTVTSTNSLPAAAITLTYDATSNTLSGFPVGAKVTVNGTTTTIASPTTSVAYTSGATIAFNGISFAISGTPNTGDTFTVGPNANGVSDSRNGLLLGQLQTAKILESTGGSPTASLQDAYSQIVSEVGNKAREVQVTGAAQTSLATQAQTARDSFSAVNLDEEAANLIQYQQAYQASAKMITIAGKLFDSILGI
;
A
#
# COMPACT_ATOMS: atom_id res chain seq x y z
N MET A 1 -4.67 -28.63 82.44
CA MET A 1 -5.94 -29.01 81.79
C MET A 1 -6.81 -27.78 81.51
N SER A 2 -7.21 -26.98 82.52
CA SER A 2 -8.05 -25.77 82.33
C SER A 2 -7.39 -24.70 81.44
N THR A 3 -6.10 -24.42 81.62
CA THR A 3 -5.33 -23.44 80.82
C THR A 3 -5.21 -23.86 79.34
N SER A 4 -5.02 -25.15 79.07
CA SER A 4 -4.96 -25.69 77.70
C SER A 4 -6.32 -25.65 76.99
N LEU A 5 -7.41 -25.95 77.70
CA LEU A 5 -8.78 -25.86 77.15
C LEU A 5 -9.18 -24.41 76.84
N LEU A 6 -8.82 -23.46 77.71
CA LEU A 6 -9.09 -22.03 77.51
C LEU A 6 -8.30 -21.49 76.31
N SER A 7 -7.03 -21.90 76.16
CA SER A 7 -6.16 -21.52 75.05
C SER A 7 -6.66 -22.08 73.70
N ILE A 8 -7.05 -23.35 73.65
CA ILE A 8 -7.64 -23.97 72.45
C ILE A 8 -8.98 -23.31 72.10
N GLY A 9 -9.82 -23.02 73.11
CA GLY A 9 -11.10 -22.33 72.92
C GLY A 9 -10.93 -20.90 72.39
N LEU A 10 -9.98 -20.13 72.92
CA LEU A 10 -9.71 -18.75 72.47
C LEU A 10 -9.15 -18.73 71.05
N THR A 11 -8.19 -19.61 70.76
CA THR A 11 -7.58 -19.70 69.44
C THR A 11 -8.57 -20.18 68.37
N GLY A 12 -9.43 -21.15 68.69
CA GLY A 12 -10.53 -21.59 67.82
C GLY A 12 -11.60 -20.50 67.61
N LEU A 13 -11.91 -19.72 68.65
CA LEU A 13 -12.85 -18.59 68.55
C LEU A 13 -12.33 -17.50 67.61
N ASN A 14 -11.06 -17.12 67.73
CA ASN A 14 -10.43 -16.13 66.87
C ASN A 14 -10.37 -16.60 65.40
N ALA A 15 -10.06 -17.88 65.16
CA ALA A 15 -10.04 -18.44 63.82
C ALA A 15 -11.45 -18.47 63.18
N ALA A 16 -12.47 -18.83 63.95
CA ALA A 16 -13.85 -18.79 63.50
C ALA A 16 -14.34 -17.35 63.22
N GLN A 17 -13.94 -16.37 64.06
CA GLN A 17 -14.25 -14.96 63.83
C GLN A 17 -13.62 -14.44 62.52
N ALA A 18 -12.35 -14.76 62.28
CA ALA A 18 -11.68 -14.40 61.02
C ALA A 18 -12.40 -15.03 59.81
N GLY A 19 -12.81 -16.29 59.92
CA GLY A 19 -13.61 -16.97 58.89
C GLY A 19 -14.94 -16.26 58.60
N ILE A 20 -15.68 -15.86 59.64
CA ILE A 20 -16.92 -15.09 59.49
C ILE A 20 -16.67 -13.76 58.75
N LEU A 21 -15.61 -13.03 59.12
CA LEU A 21 -15.28 -11.75 58.50
C LEU A 21 -14.84 -11.90 57.03
N THR A 22 -13.98 -12.87 56.73
CA THR A 22 -13.53 -13.14 55.35
C THR A 22 -14.70 -13.57 54.47
N THR A 23 -15.55 -14.48 54.94
CA THR A 23 -16.75 -14.90 54.20
C THR A 23 -17.76 -13.75 54.05
N GLY A 24 -17.93 -12.91 55.08
CA GLY A 24 -18.75 -11.71 54.98
C GLY A 24 -18.23 -10.72 53.92
N ASN A 25 -16.91 -10.53 53.85
CA ASN A 25 -16.27 -9.72 52.82
C ASN A 25 -16.44 -10.31 51.42
N ASN A 26 -16.31 -11.63 51.27
CA ASN A 26 -16.55 -12.32 50.00
C ASN A 26 -17.99 -12.09 49.52
N ILE A 27 -18.97 -12.31 50.39
CA ILE A 27 -20.40 -12.13 50.05
C ILE A 27 -20.67 -10.67 49.67
N ALA A 28 -20.13 -9.71 50.43
CA ALA A 28 -20.32 -8.28 50.15
C ALA A 28 -19.70 -7.84 48.80
N ASN A 29 -18.60 -8.48 48.38
CA ASN A 29 -17.89 -8.14 47.15
C ASN A 29 -18.14 -9.13 46.00
N ALA A 30 -19.09 -10.06 46.13
CA ALA A 30 -19.36 -11.08 45.12
C ALA A 30 -19.72 -10.49 43.74
N SER A 31 -20.31 -9.29 43.73
CA SER A 31 -20.68 -8.57 42.49
C SER A 31 -19.65 -7.52 42.06
N THR A 32 -18.53 -7.37 42.78
CA THR A 32 -17.48 -6.41 42.45
C THR A 32 -16.60 -6.99 41.32
N PRO A 33 -16.54 -6.35 40.13
CA PRO A 33 -15.72 -6.85 39.03
C PRO A 33 -14.24 -6.98 39.44
N GLY A 34 -13.61 -8.08 39.06
CA GLY A 34 -12.18 -8.32 39.34
C GLY A 34 -11.89 -8.83 40.76
N TYR A 35 -12.86 -8.85 41.67
CA TYR A 35 -12.68 -9.40 43.02
C TYR A 35 -12.36 -10.90 42.99
N ASN A 36 -11.34 -11.31 43.73
CA ASN A 36 -11.00 -12.71 43.93
C ASN A 36 -11.42 -13.16 45.33
N ARG A 37 -12.09 -14.31 45.41
CA ARG A 37 -12.52 -14.94 46.65
C ARG A 37 -11.34 -15.08 47.61
N GLU A 38 -11.53 -14.66 48.85
CA GLU A 38 -10.52 -14.75 49.90
C GLU A 38 -10.76 -15.99 50.79
N GLN A 39 -9.67 -16.58 51.28
CA GLN A 39 -9.72 -17.70 52.22
C GLN A 39 -8.71 -17.51 53.35
N ILE A 40 -9.11 -17.87 54.57
CA ILE A 40 -8.21 -17.89 55.72
C ILE A 40 -7.22 -19.06 55.63
N VAL A 41 -5.95 -18.80 55.91
CA VAL A 41 -4.91 -19.83 56.05
C VAL A 41 -4.69 -20.07 57.54
N GLN A 42 -5.06 -21.26 58.00
CA GLN A 42 -4.90 -21.67 59.39
C GLN A 42 -3.69 -22.59 59.55
N ALA A 43 -2.96 -22.44 60.65
CA ALA A 43 -1.88 -23.34 61.05
C ALA A 43 -2.05 -23.78 62.50
N THR A 44 -1.60 -25.00 62.81
CA THR A 44 -1.60 -25.49 64.19
C THR A 44 -0.70 -24.61 65.07
N ALA A 45 -1.22 -24.15 66.20
CA ALA A 45 -0.43 -23.41 67.18
C ALA A 45 0.67 -24.33 67.75
N ILE A 46 1.86 -23.77 68.01
CA ILE A 46 3.04 -24.53 68.45
C ILE A 46 2.70 -25.34 69.71
N PRO A 47 2.79 -26.69 69.68
CA PRO A 47 2.44 -27.52 70.81
C PRO A 47 3.45 -27.33 71.95
N ASN A 48 2.97 -27.31 73.20
CA ASN A 48 3.84 -27.15 74.36
C ASN A 48 4.45 -28.50 74.75
N LEU A 49 5.78 -28.56 74.90
CA LEU A 49 6.48 -29.78 75.31
C LEU A 49 6.34 -29.95 76.82
N THR A 50 5.68 -31.03 77.23
CA THR A 50 5.59 -31.43 78.63
C THR A 50 6.39 -32.71 78.86
N GLY A 51 6.69 -33.05 80.11
CA GLY A 51 7.39 -34.29 80.47
C GLY A 51 6.70 -35.59 80.01
N GLY A 52 5.48 -35.51 79.47
CA GLY A 52 4.73 -36.63 78.87
C GLY A 52 4.45 -36.51 77.36
N GLY A 53 5.03 -35.53 76.66
CA GLY A 53 4.86 -35.34 75.21
C GLY A 53 4.39 -33.94 74.78
N PHE A 54 4.13 -33.77 73.48
CA PHE A 54 3.65 -32.53 72.88
C PHE A 54 2.14 -32.38 73.04
N ILE A 55 1.68 -31.31 73.70
CA ILE A 55 0.25 -30.98 73.84
C ILE A 55 -0.09 -29.84 72.88
N GLY A 56 -1.05 -30.06 71.97
CA GLY A 56 -1.51 -29.05 71.01
C GLY A 56 -2.16 -27.83 71.68
N GLN A 57 -1.93 -26.63 71.12
CA GLN A 57 -2.48 -25.36 71.64
C GLN A 57 -3.60 -24.77 70.78
N GLY A 58 -4.17 -25.55 69.86
CA GLY A 58 -5.23 -25.10 68.96
C GLY A 58 -4.67 -24.62 67.61
N THR A 59 -5.24 -23.55 67.06
CA THR A 59 -4.96 -23.06 65.70
C THR A 59 -4.68 -21.56 65.67
N ASN A 60 -3.99 -21.05 64.67
CA ASN A 60 -3.83 -19.62 64.46
C ASN A 60 -4.06 -19.29 62.98
N VAL A 61 -4.69 -18.14 62.72
CA VAL A 61 -4.85 -17.63 61.36
C VAL A 61 -3.55 -16.91 60.99
N GLN A 62 -2.77 -17.51 60.08
CA GLN A 62 -1.53 -16.89 59.61
C GLN A 62 -1.80 -15.69 58.69
N THR A 63 -2.76 -15.83 57.79
CA THR A 63 -3.05 -14.84 56.76
C THR A 63 -4.41 -15.09 56.09
N VAL A 64 -4.84 -14.14 55.26
CA VAL A 64 -5.97 -14.26 54.34
C VAL A 64 -5.45 -14.11 52.92
N THR A 65 -5.58 -15.14 52.10
CA THR A 65 -5.08 -15.15 50.72
C THR A 65 -6.23 -15.20 49.72
N ARG A 66 -6.04 -14.55 48.57
CA ARG A 66 -6.94 -14.69 47.42
C ARG A 66 -6.81 -16.06 46.74
N SER A 67 -7.93 -16.63 46.31
CA SER A 67 -8.00 -17.76 45.40
C SER A 67 -7.64 -17.27 43.99
N TYR A 68 -6.38 -17.42 43.60
CA TYR A 68 -5.86 -16.88 42.34
C TYR A 68 -4.99 -17.89 41.60
N SER A 69 -5.24 -18.06 40.31
CA SER A 69 -4.43 -18.90 39.43
C SER A 69 -3.75 -18.04 38.37
N GLN A 70 -2.42 -17.92 38.48
CA GLN A 70 -1.62 -17.16 37.51
C GLN A 70 -1.74 -17.73 36.10
N TYR A 71 -1.77 -19.06 35.96
CA TYR A 71 -1.91 -19.73 34.67
C TYR A 71 -3.23 -19.36 33.97
N LEU A 72 -4.36 -19.46 34.68
CA LEU A 72 -5.68 -19.12 34.12
C LEU A 72 -5.76 -17.63 33.76
N ASN A 73 -5.14 -16.77 34.57
CA ASN A 73 -5.08 -15.34 34.28
C ASN A 73 -4.24 -15.04 33.03
N THR A 74 -3.06 -15.65 32.86
CA THR A 74 -2.24 -15.48 31.64
C THR A 74 -2.99 -15.99 30.40
N GLN A 75 -3.68 -17.13 30.50
CA GLN A 75 -4.49 -17.66 29.40
C GLN A 75 -5.64 -16.70 29.03
N LEU A 76 -6.31 -16.14 30.03
CA LEU A 76 -7.35 -15.12 29.84
C LEU A 76 -6.79 -13.87 29.15
N LEU A 77 -5.67 -13.33 29.63
CA LEU A 77 -5.04 -12.15 29.04
C LEU A 77 -4.68 -12.38 27.57
N SER A 78 -4.04 -13.51 27.24
CA SER A 78 -3.71 -13.85 25.85
C SER A 78 -4.97 -13.98 24.98
N ALA A 79 -6.06 -14.53 25.50
CA ALA A 79 -7.29 -14.67 24.74
C ALA A 79 -7.97 -13.32 24.50
N GLN A 80 -8.05 -12.47 25.53
CA GLN A 80 -8.66 -11.14 25.50
C GLN A 80 -7.94 -10.19 24.54
N THR A 81 -6.61 -10.14 24.57
CA THR A 81 -5.84 -9.23 23.70
C THR A 81 -6.00 -9.58 22.22
N GLY A 82 -6.04 -10.88 21.88
CA GLY A 82 -6.32 -11.33 20.53
C GLY A 82 -7.75 -10.99 20.08
N ALA A 83 -8.74 -11.14 20.99
CA ALA A 83 -10.14 -10.83 20.69
C ALA A 83 -10.33 -9.33 20.44
N ALA A 84 -9.74 -8.48 21.28
CA ALA A 84 -9.78 -7.03 21.13
C ALA A 84 -9.16 -6.57 19.80
N SER A 85 -8.00 -7.14 19.43
CA SER A 85 -7.33 -6.83 18.16
C SER A 85 -8.19 -7.17 16.94
N LEU A 86 -8.74 -8.38 16.88
CA LEU A 86 -9.58 -8.81 15.75
C LEU A 86 -10.92 -8.07 15.71
N THR A 87 -11.50 -7.74 16.87
CA THR A 87 -12.73 -6.93 16.94
C THR A 87 -12.49 -5.52 16.41
N SER A 88 -11.40 -4.88 16.84
CA SER A 88 -10.99 -3.56 16.38
C SER A 88 -10.74 -3.54 14.88
N TYR A 89 -9.95 -4.50 14.37
CA TYR A 89 -9.70 -4.64 12.93
C TYR A 89 -11.00 -4.86 12.15
N GLY A 90 -11.84 -5.79 12.62
CA GLY A 90 -13.12 -6.15 11.98
C GLY A 90 -14.05 -4.95 11.83
N ALA A 91 -14.11 -4.09 12.85
CA ALA A 91 -14.92 -2.88 12.83
C ALA A 91 -14.47 -1.87 11.76
N GLN A 92 -13.16 -1.79 11.49
CA GLN A 92 -12.62 -0.88 10.48
C GLN A 92 -12.77 -1.45 9.05
N ILE A 93 -12.41 -2.71 8.84
CA ILE A 93 -12.50 -3.32 7.50
C ILE A 93 -13.94 -3.46 7.01
N ALA A 94 -14.90 -3.65 7.93
CA ALA A 94 -16.32 -3.65 7.58
C ALA A 94 -16.78 -2.32 6.96
N GLN A 95 -16.15 -1.19 7.30
CA GLN A 95 -16.49 0.10 6.67
C GLN A 95 -16.05 0.13 5.20
N ILE A 96 -14.86 -0.40 4.89
CA ILE A 96 -14.38 -0.52 3.51
C ILE A 96 -15.23 -1.53 2.74
N ASP A 97 -15.51 -2.70 3.32
CA ASP A 97 -16.31 -3.76 2.69
C ASP A 97 -17.70 -3.24 2.28
N ASN A 98 -18.43 -2.61 3.21
CA ASN A 98 -19.75 -2.04 2.93
C ASN A 98 -19.71 -0.96 1.83
N MET A 99 -18.64 -0.15 1.78
CA MET A 99 -18.47 0.88 0.76
C MET A 99 -18.18 0.28 -0.62
N LEU A 100 -17.28 -0.70 -0.70
CA LEU A 100 -16.85 -1.30 -1.97
C LEU A 100 -17.87 -2.27 -2.53
N ALA A 101 -18.62 -2.96 -1.67
CA ALA A 101 -19.67 -3.91 -2.08
C ALA A 101 -21.00 -3.22 -2.44
N ASP A 102 -21.12 -1.89 -2.33
CA ASP A 102 -22.35 -1.17 -2.66
C ASP A 102 -22.63 -1.23 -4.18
N PRO A 103 -23.72 -1.88 -4.63
CA PRO A 103 -24.04 -2.03 -6.04
C PRO A 103 -24.47 -0.72 -6.72
N SER A 104 -24.80 0.32 -5.95
CA SER A 104 -25.27 1.63 -6.42
C SER A 104 -24.19 2.71 -6.33
N ALA A 105 -23.34 2.66 -5.30
CA ALA A 105 -22.30 3.66 -5.05
C ALA A 105 -20.87 3.20 -5.40
N GLY A 106 -20.67 1.90 -5.67
CA GLY A 106 -19.38 1.35 -6.07
C GLY A 106 -18.87 1.84 -7.43
N LEU A 107 -17.63 1.49 -7.77
CA LEU A 107 -16.98 1.93 -9.00
C LEU A 107 -17.52 1.22 -10.26
N SER A 108 -18.00 -0.02 -10.12
CA SER A 108 -18.54 -0.84 -11.22
C SER A 108 -19.62 -0.12 -12.06
N PRO A 109 -20.71 0.41 -11.48
CA PRO A 109 -21.73 1.14 -12.25
C PRO A 109 -21.17 2.39 -12.94
N ALA A 110 -20.25 3.12 -12.30
CA ALA A 110 -19.63 4.30 -12.89
C ALA A 110 -18.78 3.93 -14.13
N LEU A 111 -17.99 2.86 -14.05
CA LEU A 111 -17.22 2.34 -15.19
C LEU A 111 -18.16 1.89 -16.33
N ALA A 112 -19.22 1.16 -16.00
CA ALA A 112 -20.20 0.70 -16.99
C ALA A 112 -20.88 1.87 -17.72
N ASN A 113 -21.30 2.91 -16.98
CA ASN A 113 -21.93 4.10 -17.54
C ASN A 113 -20.97 4.91 -18.43
N PHE A 114 -19.70 5.01 -18.04
CA PHE A 114 -18.67 5.63 -18.88
C PHE A 114 -18.50 4.90 -20.21
N PHE A 115 -18.28 3.59 -20.19
CA PHE A 115 -18.10 2.82 -21.43
C PHE A 115 -19.38 2.73 -22.27
N GLN A 116 -20.57 2.76 -21.67
CA GLN A 116 -21.82 2.94 -22.41
C GLN A 116 -21.84 4.28 -23.14
N GLY A 117 -21.38 5.36 -22.50
CA GLY A 117 -21.20 6.68 -23.13
C GLY A 117 -20.21 6.64 -24.30
N VAL A 118 -19.08 5.93 -24.14
CA VAL A 118 -18.11 5.70 -25.22
C VAL A 118 -18.76 4.98 -26.41
N GLN A 119 -19.52 3.91 -26.15
CA GLN A 119 -20.21 3.16 -27.19
C GLN A 119 -21.28 4.00 -27.91
N GLN A 120 -22.03 4.83 -27.18
CA GLN A 120 -23.02 5.75 -27.78
C GLN A 120 -22.37 6.81 -28.66
N ALA A 121 -21.23 7.37 -28.22
CA ALA A 121 -20.45 8.32 -29.01
C ALA A 121 -19.83 7.65 -30.25
N ALA A 122 -19.32 6.42 -30.12
CA ALA A 122 -18.82 5.63 -31.24
C ALA A 122 -19.94 5.24 -32.23
N ALA A 123 -21.16 4.99 -31.77
CA ALA A 123 -22.30 4.75 -32.67
C ALA A 123 -22.74 6.02 -33.42
N ASN A 124 -22.46 7.21 -32.86
CA ASN A 124 -22.86 8.51 -33.42
C ASN A 124 -21.69 9.51 -33.42
N PRO A 125 -20.59 9.25 -34.16
CA PRO A 125 -19.34 9.99 -34.00
C PRO A 125 -19.40 11.45 -34.45
N ALA A 126 -20.39 11.85 -35.26
CA ALA A 126 -20.63 13.24 -35.65
C ALA A 126 -21.50 14.02 -34.64
N SER A 127 -22.12 13.35 -33.67
CA SER A 127 -23.09 13.94 -32.74
C SER A 127 -22.37 14.61 -31.55
N ILE A 128 -22.41 15.94 -31.50
CA ILE A 128 -21.92 16.72 -30.36
C ILE A 128 -22.64 16.34 -29.06
N PRO A 129 -23.98 16.16 -29.03
CA PRO A 129 -24.66 15.69 -27.83
C PRO A 129 -24.15 14.34 -27.31
N SER A 130 -23.84 13.39 -28.20
CA SER A 130 -23.32 12.06 -27.80
C SER A 130 -21.91 12.16 -27.21
N ARG A 131 -21.06 13.02 -27.79
CA ARG A 131 -19.72 13.34 -27.26
C ARG A 131 -19.79 14.05 -25.91
N GLN A 132 -20.72 14.99 -25.75
CA GLN A 132 -20.95 15.68 -24.49
C GLN A 132 -21.44 14.70 -23.41
N ALA A 133 -22.33 13.78 -23.74
CA ALA A 133 -22.77 12.75 -22.81
C ALA A 133 -21.61 11.84 -22.36
N MET A 134 -20.74 11.43 -23.29
CA MET A 134 -19.51 10.69 -22.95
C MET A 134 -18.60 11.48 -22.00
N LEU A 135 -18.42 12.79 -22.24
CA LEU A 135 -17.62 13.65 -21.37
C LEU A 135 -18.21 13.78 -19.96
N SER A 136 -19.53 13.98 -19.86
CA SER A 136 -20.24 14.04 -18.58
C SER A 136 -20.13 12.71 -17.81
N ASN A 137 -20.23 11.57 -18.49
CA ASN A 137 -20.05 10.26 -17.85
C ASN A 137 -18.61 10.06 -17.37
N ALA A 138 -17.61 10.60 -18.09
CA ALA A 138 -16.23 10.57 -17.63
C ALA A 138 -16.01 11.42 -16.37
N GLN A 139 -16.64 12.59 -16.29
CA GLN A 139 -16.60 13.45 -15.11
C GLN A 139 -17.27 12.80 -13.89
N ALA A 140 -18.39 12.10 -14.11
CA ALA A 140 -19.05 11.32 -13.07
C ALA A 140 -18.15 10.17 -12.57
N LEU A 141 -17.50 9.44 -13.48
CA LEU A 141 -16.54 8.38 -13.14
C LEU A 141 -15.35 8.91 -12.31
N VAL A 142 -14.77 10.03 -12.72
CA VAL A 142 -13.69 10.70 -11.96
C VAL A 142 -14.17 11.08 -10.56
N SER A 143 -15.38 11.65 -10.44
CA SER A 143 -15.97 12.00 -9.14
C SER A 143 -16.14 10.76 -8.24
N SER A 144 -16.53 9.62 -8.80
CA SER A 144 -16.62 8.36 -8.07
C SER A 144 -15.25 7.89 -7.54
N PHE A 145 -14.19 7.93 -8.34
CA PHE A 145 -12.84 7.61 -7.88
C PHE A 145 -12.40 8.50 -6.72
N GLN A 146 -12.59 9.81 -6.87
CA GLN A 146 -12.19 10.80 -5.87
C GLN A 146 -13.00 10.65 -4.57
N SER A 147 -14.30 10.37 -4.67
CA SER A 147 -15.17 10.17 -3.51
C SER A 147 -14.80 8.91 -2.72
N ILE A 148 -14.54 7.77 -3.39
CA ILE A 148 -14.10 6.54 -2.72
C ILE A 148 -12.75 6.78 -2.04
N ASN A 149 -11.81 7.43 -2.73
CA ASN A 149 -10.51 7.78 -2.15
C ASN A 149 -10.64 8.71 -0.94
N GLN A 150 -11.50 9.73 -1.01
CA GLN A 150 -11.74 10.66 0.12
C GLN A 150 -12.28 9.92 1.35
N THR A 151 -13.19 8.95 1.15
CA THR A 151 -13.67 8.11 2.25
C THR A 151 -12.55 7.25 2.85
N LEU A 152 -11.71 6.62 2.01
CA LEU A 152 -10.55 5.86 2.50
C LEU A 152 -9.56 6.76 3.28
N GLN A 153 -9.37 8.01 2.85
CA GLN A 153 -8.56 8.98 3.60
C GLN A 153 -9.21 9.37 4.93
N GLY A 154 -10.53 9.57 4.97
CA GLY A 154 -11.26 9.80 6.22
C GLY A 154 -11.11 8.62 7.21
N ILE A 155 -11.14 7.39 6.70
CA ILE A 155 -10.88 6.18 7.51
C ILE A 155 -9.44 6.17 8.04
N ARG A 156 -8.45 6.58 7.24
CA ARG A 156 -7.05 6.72 7.68
C ARG A 156 -6.93 7.72 8.82
N ASP A 157 -7.48 8.91 8.65
CA ASP A 157 -7.43 9.99 9.64
C ASP A 157 -8.15 9.61 10.93
N GLY A 158 -9.30 8.93 10.81
CA GLY A 158 -10.02 8.33 11.93
C GLY A 158 -9.17 7.30 12.67
N THR A 159 -8.51 6.40 11.94
CA THR A 159 -7.61 5.39 12.51
C THR A 159 -6.42 6.04 13.23
N ASN A 160 -5.79 7.05 12.65
CA ASN A 160 -4.69 7.81 13.26
C ASN A 160 -5.12 8.53 14.57
N THR A 161 -6.36 9.04 14.58
CA THR A 161 -6.95 9.67 15.77
C THR A 161 -7.21 8.63 16.86
N GLN A 162 -7.75 7.46 16.50
CA GLN A 162 -7.98 6.35 17.42
C GLN A 162 -6.66 5.83 18.01
N ILE A 163 -5.61 5.63 17.19
CA ILE A 163 -4.27 5.26 17.67
C ILE A 163 -3.76 6.24 18.75
N SER A 164 -3.97 7.54 18.55
CA SER A 164 -3.59 8.57 19.53
C SER A 164 -4.41 8.51 20.82
N GLY A 165 -5.71 8.21 20.70
CA GLY A 165 -6.59 7.94 21.84
C GLY A 165 -6.14 6.71 22.65
N GLU A 166 -5.82 5.61 21.97
CA GLU A 166 -5.36 4.37 22.61
C GLU A 166 -4.04 4.58 23.35
N VAL A 167 -3.08 5.30 22.77
CA VAL A 167 -1.82 5.66 23.46
C VAL A 167 -2.09 6.46 24.74
N THR A 168 -3.10 7.33 24.73
CA THR A 168 -3.50 8.10 25.92
C THR A 168 -4.08 7.19 27.02
N LEU A 169 -4.93 6.24 26.65
CA LEU A 169 -5.49 5.25 27.58
C LEU A 169 -4.41 4.33 28.16
N ILE A 170 -3.51 3.83 27.32
CA ILE A 170 -2.37 3.00 27.72
C ILE A 170 -1.51 3.72 28.77
N ASN A 171 -1.17 4.98 28.54
CA ASN A 171 -0.41 5.78 29.50
C ASN A 171 -1.14 5.97 30.84
N SER A 172 -2.47 6.16 30.79
CA SER A 172 -3.30 6.27 31.99
C SER A 172 -3.27 4.98 32.81
N TYR A 173 -3.46 3.83 32.17
CA TYR A 173 -3.39 2.52 32.85
C TYR A 173 -1.99 2.21 33.38
N ALA A 174 -0.93 2.52 32.63
CA ALA A 174 0.45 2.34 33.09
C ALA A 174 0.75 3.16 34.36
N SER A 175 0.33 4.43 34.38
CA SER A 175 0.50 5.31 35.54
C SER A 175 -0.27 4.81 36.77
N GLN A 176 -1.53 4.41 36.58
CA GLN A 176 -2.33 3.83 37.66
C GLN A 176 -1.72 2.53 38.20
N LEU A 177 -1.17 1.68 37.31
CA LEU A 177 -0.52 0.44 37.70
C LEU A 177 0.75 0.69 38.54
N ALA A 178 1.56 1.65 38.14
CA ALA A 178 2.74 2.07 38.91
C ALA A 178 2.36 2.60 40.31
N ALA A 179 1.28 3.38 40.41
CA ALA A 179 0.76 3.87 41.69
C ALA A 179 0.26 2.72 42.59
N VAL A 180 -0.47 1.76 42.04
CA VAL A 180 -0.93 0.57 42.78
C VAL A 180 0.25 -0.30 43.22
N ASN A 181 1.28 -0.48 42.39
CA ASN A 181 2.51 -1.18 42.77
C ASN A 181 3.17 -0.51 44.00
N GLN A 182 3.24 0.82 44.04
CA GLN A 182 3.78 1.55 45.20
C GLN A 182 2.93 1.31 46.47
N GLN A 183 1.60 1.31 46.34
CA GLN A 183 0.70 1.07 47.46
C GLN A 183 0.84 -0.36 48.01
N ILE A 184 1.03 -1.36 47.14
CA ILE A 184 1.25 -2.76 47.53
C ILE A 184 2.53 -2.89 48.36
N VAL A 185 3.64 -2.29 47.90
CA VAL A 185 4.93 -2.32 48.61
C VAL A 185 4.79 -1.69 50.00
N LEU A 186 4.14 -0.53 50.09
CA LEU A 186 3.93 0.16 51.38
C LEU A 186 3.03 -0.64 52.33
N ALA A 187 1.97 -1.27 51.82
CA ALA A 187 1.06 -2.06 52.63
C ALA A 187 1.72 -3.35 53.16
N GLN A 188 2.56 -3.99 52.35
CA GLN A 188 3.24 -5.25 52.73
C GLN A 188 4.42 -5.01 53.68
N ALA A 189 5.12 -3.87 53.57
CA ALA A 189 6.25 -3.53 54.44
C ALA A 189 5.88 -3.35 55.93
N GLY A 190 4.61 -3.03 56.23
CA GLY A 190 4.17 -2.73 57.61
C GLY A 190 3.80 -3.95 58.45
N ASN A 191 3.29 -5.03 57.84
CA ASN A 191 2.68 -6.16 58.58
C ASN A 191 2.98 -7.56 57.99
N ASN A 192 3.78 -7.69 56.92
CA ASN A 192 4.01 -8.96 56.21
C ASN A 192 2.71 -9.68 55.77
N GLN A 193 1.63 -8.92 55.55
CA GLN A 193 0.33 -9.44 55.10
C GLN A 193 0.04 -8.96 53.67
N PRO A 194 -0.55 -9.81 52.81
CA PRO A 194 -0.89 -9.43 51.44
C PRO A 194 -2.03 -8.40 51.42
N ALA A 195 -1.89 -7.35 50.59
CA ALA A 195 -2.92 -6.35 50.37
C ALA A 195 -3.86 -6.77 49.23
N ASN A 196 -4.73 -7.75 49.49
CA ASN A 196 -5.53 -8.44 48.47
C ASN A 196 -6.33 -7.51 47.53
N SER A 197 -7.01 -6.49 48.08
CA SER A 197 -7.77 -5.53 47.28
C SER A 197 -6.90 -4.76 46.27
N LEU A 198 -5.68 -4.40 46.66
CA LEU A 198 -4.73 -3.74 45.75
C LEU A 198 -4.19 -4.70 44.69
N LEU A 199 -3.99 -5.98 45.04
CA LEU A 199 -3.58 -7.01 44.08
C LEU A 199 -4.68 -7.24 43.02
N ASP A 200 -5.95 -7.20 43.43
CA ASP A 200 -7.09 -7.34 42.53
C ASP A 200 -7.25 -6.12 41.63
N GLN A 201 -7.12 -4.90 42.18
CA GLN A 201 -7.11 -3.67 41.40
C GLN A 201 -5.96 -3.66 40.37
N ARG A 202 -4.78 -4.13 40.76
CA ARG A 202 -3.62 -4.28 39.87
C ARG A 202 -3.93 -5.21 38.71
N ASP A 203 -4.49 -6.38 38.99
CA ASP A 203 -4.79 -7.37 37.95
C ASP A 203 -5.90 -6.88 37.00
N GLN A 204 -6.89 -6.14 37.50
CA GLN A 204 -7.89 -5.47 36.67
C GLN A 204 -7.25 -4.42 35.75
N LEU A 205 -6.34 -3.59 36.26
CA LEU A 205 -5.61 -2.61 35.45
C LEU A 205 -4.75 -3.29 34.37
N VAL A 206 -4.09 -4.40 34.69
CA VAL A 206 -3.37 -5.21 33.71
C VAL A 206 -4.30 -5.75 32.64
N SER A 207 -5.48 -6.27 33.01
CA SER A 207 -6.47 -6.76 32.04
C SER A 207 -6.98 -5.65 31.13
N SER A 208 -7.29 -4.46 31.67
CA SER A 208 -7.71 -3.30 30.88
C SER A 208 -6.59 -2.83 29.93
N LEU A 209 -5.36 -2.70 30.43
CA LEU A 209 -4.20 -2.37 29.61
C LEU A 209 -3.98 -3.39 28.47
N ASN A 210 -4.12 -4.68 28.79
CA ASN A 210 -3.91 -5.76 27.84
C ASN A 210 -4.98 -5.85 26.74
N LYS A 211 -6.16 -5.25 26.96
CA LYS A 211 -7.18 -5.07 25.92
C LYS A 211 -6.77 -3.98 24.93
N GLU A 212 -6.03 -2.95 25.36
CA GLU A 212 -5.59 -1.89 24.46
C GLU A 212 -4.30 -2.21 23.72
N ILE A 213 -3.35 -2.87 24.38
CA ILE A 213 -2.08 -3.30 23.78
C ILE A 213 -1.63 -4.63 24.37
N GLY A 214 -1.08 -5.53 23.57
CA GLY A 214 -0.55 -6.80 24.06
C GLY A 214 0.60 -6.60 25.06
N VAL A 215 0.40 -7.04 26.31
CA VAL A 215 1.41 -6.94 27.37
C VAL A 215 1.73 -8.28 28.01
N SER A 216 2.96 -8.40 28.51
CA SER A 216 3.40 -9.49 29.37
C SER A 216 3.78 -8.94 30.75
N THR A 217 3.60 -9.76 31.79
CA THR A 217 3.90 -9.37 33.18
C THR A 217 4.96 -10.26 33.81
N ALA A 218 5.82 -9.69 34.64
CA ALA A 218 6.79 -10.40 35.47
C ALA A 218 6.71 -9.90 36.91
N ILE A 219 6.69 -10.81 37.87
CA ILE A 219 6.63 -10.48 39.30
C ILE A 219 8.04 -10.44 39.86
N GLN A 220 8.38 -9.37 40.59
CA GLN A 220 9.67 -9.23 41.26
C GLN A 220 9.66 -9.83 42.67
N SER A 221 10.84 -10.01 43.27
CA SER A 221 11.00 -10.53 44.64
C SER A 221 10.34 -9.65 45.70
N ASP A 222 10.11 -8.36 45.40
CA ASP A 222 9.41 -7.40 46.26
C ASP A 222 7.88 -7.38 46.04
N GLY A 223 7.35 -8.27 45.19
CA GLY A 223 5.92 -8.37 44.89
C GLY A 223 5.38 -7.39 43.85
N THR A 224 6.22 -6.49 43.32
CA THR A 224 5.83 -5.55 42.26
C THR A 224 5.70 -6.22 40.89
N TYR A 225 4.85 -5.65 40.03
CA TYR A 225 4.73 -6.09 38.63
C TYR A 225 5.57 -5.22 37.70
N ASN A 226 6.39 -5.88 36.90
CA ASN A 226 6.94 -5.30 35.68
C ASN A 226 6.04 -5.68 34.51
N VAL A 227 5.71 -4.71 33.66
CA VAL A 227 4.86 -4.90 32.49
C VAL A 227 5.62 -4.49 31.25
N PHE A 228 5.64 -5.38 30.26
CA PHE A 228 6.37 -5.20 29.01
C PHE A 228 5.41 -5.26 27.82
N ILE A 229 5.66 -4.42 26.81
CA ILE A 229 4.98 -4.43 25.52
C ILE A 229 5.74 -5.35 24.56
N GLY A 230 5.00 -6.15 23.79
CA GLY A 230 5.55 -6.96 22.71
C GLY A 230 6.69 -7.88 23.17
N ASN A 231 7.85 -7.77 22.52
CA ASN A 231 9.01 -8.63 22.77
C ASN A 231 9.96 -8.14 23.89
N GLY A 232 9.54 -7.18 24.73
CA GLY A 232 10.27 -6.84 25.96
C GLY A 232 10.45 -5.36 26.28
N GLN A 233 9.73 -4.44 25.62
CA GLN A 233 9.85 -3.01 25.94
C GLN A 233 9.17 -2.72 27.30
N PRO A 234 9.90 -2.26 28.34
CA PRO A 234 9.33 -2.06 29.68
C PRO A 234 8.41 -0.83 29.69
N LEU A 235 7.12 -1.05 29.97
CA LEU A 235 6.14 0.03 30.17
C LEU A 235 5.97 0.39 31.65
N VAL A 236 5.98 -0.60 32.54
CA VAL A 236 5.96 -0.38 34.00
C VAL A 236 7.08 -1.19 34.62
N VAL A 237 7.91 -0.54 35.45
CA VAL A 237 8.97 -1.19 36.22
C VAL A 237 8.84 -0.78 37.67
N GLY A 238 8.43 -1.71 38.53
CA GLY A 238 8.13 -1.43 39.93
C GLY A 238 7.08 -0.31 40.07
N ASN A 239 7.49 0.82 40.64
CA ASN A 239 6.66 1.99 40.88
C ASN A 239 6.78 3.09 39.82
N GLN A 240 7.47 2.84 38.70
CA GLN A 240 7.66 3.80 37.62
C GLN A 240 6.95 3.33 36.35
N ALA A 241 6.20 4.23 35.72
CA ALA A 241 5.61 4.04 34.41
C ALA A 241 6.38 4.85 33.37
N ALA A 242 6.77 4.19 32.28
CA ALA A 242 7.21 4.86 31.07
C ALA A 242 6.00 5.42 30.31
N THR A 243 6.26 6.36 29.39
CA THR A 243 5.21 6.95 28.56
C THR A 243 5.41 6.61 27.10
N LEU A 244 4.30 6.31 26.44
CA LEU A 244 4.21 6.26 24.99
C LEU A 244 3.78 7.63 24.47
N SER A 245 4.15 7.94 23.24
CA SER A 245 3.73 9.15 22.53
C SER A 245 3.42 8.81 21.09
N THR A 246 2.53 9.56 20.46
CA THR A 246 2.34 9.48 19.01
C THR A 246 3.21 10.51 18.31
N VAL A 247 3.79 10.09 17.19
CA VAL A 247 4.59 10.94 16.29
C VAL A 247 4.18 10.65 14.85
N GLN A 248 4.46 11.58 13.96
CA GLN A 248 4.35 11.33 12.53
C GLN A 248 5.39 10.28 12.11
N ASP A 249 4.99 9.27 11.34
CA ASP A 249 5.91 8.25 10.87
C ASP A 249 6.97 8.89 9.95
N PRO A 250 8.27 8.67 10.20
CA PRO A 250 9.33 9.22 9.37
C PRO A 250 9.28 8.77 7.92
N ASN A 251 8.77 7.57 7.66
CA ASN A 251 8.67 6.98 6.33
C ASN A 251 7.41 7.43 5.60
N ASP A 252 6.32 7.67 6.33
CA ASP A 252 5.04 8.11 5.76
C ASP A 252 4.37 9.18 6.65
N PRO A 253 4.41 10.46 6.27
CA PRO A 253 3.81 11.53 7.04
C PRO A 253 2.29 11.42 7.21
N GLN A 254 1.59 10.60 6.42
CA GLN A 254 0.16 10.36 6.57
C GLN A 254 -0.17 9.32 7.65
N LYS A 255 0.85 8.69 8.24
CA LYS A 255 0.69 7.69 9.31
C LYS A 255 1.12 8.23 10.65
N THR A 256 0.35 7.90 11.69
CA THR A 256 0.75 8.08 13.08
C THR A 256 1.49 6.84 13.56
N ALA A 257 2.76 7.01 13.94
CA ALA A 257 3.57 5.98 14.58
C ALA A 257 3.56 6.13 16.11
N VAL A 258 3.74 5.01 16.83
CA VAL A 258 3.86 5.00 18.29
C VAL A 258 5.34 5.01 18.68
N ALA A 259 5.72 5.92 19.56
CA ALA A 259 7.08 6.06 20.05
C ALA A 259 7.13 5.92 21.58
N PHE A 260 8.15 5.23 22.05
CA PHE A 260 8.52 5.15 23.46
C PHE A 260 9.29 6.41 23.87
N GLN A 261 8.83 7.08 24.92
CA GLN A 261 9.46 8.27 25.46
C GLN A 261 10.39 7.88 26.61
N VAL A 262 11.70 7.99 26.39
CA VAL A 262 12.69 7.86 27.47
C VAL A 262 12.67 9.14 28.32
N PRO A 263 12.56 9.06 29.66
CA PRO A 263 12.66 10.24 30.53
C PRO A 263 13.96 11.00 30.30
N GLY A 264 13.86 12.27 29.84
CA GLY A 264 15.03 13.11 29.52
C GLY A 264 15.77 12.74 28.23
N GLY A 265 15.26 11.82 27.42
CA GLY A 265 15.90 11.32 26.18
C GLY A 265 15.06 11.48 24.91
N THR A 266 15.62 11.01 23.80
CA THR A 266 14.99 11.01 22.47
C THR A 266 13.82 10.03 22.42
N ARG A 267 12.77 10.36 21.64
CA ARG A 267 11.67 9.44 21.33
C ARG A 267 12.18 8.31 20.43
N ALA A 268 11.98 7.06 20.85
CA ALA A 268 12.31 5.89 20.05
C ALA A 268 11.03 5.32 19.43
N ILE A 269 10.92 5.33 18.11
CA ILE A 269 9.74 4.78 17.42
C ILE A 269 9.73 3.27 17.60
N LEU A 270 8.59 2.74 18.00
CA LEU A 270 8.36 1.30 18.11
C LEU A 270 8.03 0.78 16.72
N SER A 271 8.65 -0.33 16.32
CA SER A 271 8.29 -1.02 15.09
C SER A 271 6.86 -1.57 15.19
N ASP A 272 6.09 -1.50 14.11
CA ASP A 272 4.68 -1.96 14.09
C ASP A 272 4.56 -3.45 14.48
N SER A 273 5.58 -4.27 14.21
CA SER A 273 5.64 -5.67 14.64
C SER A 273 5.65 -5.86 16.17
N LEU A 274 6.04 -4.84 16.94
CA LEU A 274 6.01 -4.84 18.40
C LEU A 274 4.65 -4.44 18.96
N LEU A 275 3.81 -3.81 18.14
CA LEU A 275 2.49 -3.31 18.51
C LEU A 275 1.40 -4.36 18.25
N SER A 276 1.72 -5.65 18.44
CA SER A 276 0.78 -6.75 18.23
C SER A 276 -0.21 -6.91 19.38
N GLY A 277 -1.46 -7.23 19.08
CA GLY A 277 -2.50 -7.48 20.06
C GLY A 277 -3.17 -6.21 20.60
N GLY A 278 -4.33 -6.39 21.23
CA GLY A 278 -5.17 -5.31 21.72
C GLY A 278 -5.79 -4.44 20.63
N THR A 279 -6.60 -3.48 21.04
CA THR A 279 -7.26 -2.50 20.16
C THR A 279 -6.25 -1.80 19.25
N LEU A 280 -5.12 -1.35 19.80
CA LEU A 280 -4.06 -0.65 19.07
C LEU A 280 -3.46 -1.51 17.95
N GLY A 281 -3.14 -2.78 18.24
CA GLY A 281 -2.60 -3.68 17.24
C GLY A 281 -3.61 -4.02 16.13
N GLY A 282 -4.90 -4.05 16.45
CA GLY A 282 -5.97 -4.17 15.46
C GLY A 282 -6.02 -2.98 14.49
N LEU A 283 -5.89 -1.75 15.00
CA LEU A 283 -5.89 -0.52 14.20
C LEU A 283 -4.67 -0.42 13.28
N VAL A 284 -3.46 -0.67 13.82
CA VAL A 284 -2.21 -0.67 13.05
C VAL A 284 -2.26 -1.76 11.99
N GLY A 285 -2.66 -2.98 12.37
CA GLY A 285 -2.80 -4.10 11.44
C GLY A 285 -3.80 -3.83 10.31
N PHE A 286 -4.92 -3.17 10.59
CA PHE A 286 -5.91 -2.79 9.56
C PHE A 286 -5.34 -1.76 8.59
N ARG A 287 -4.72 -0.70 9.12
CA ARG A 287 -4.13 0.38 8.33
C ARG A 287 -3.12 -0.17 7.32
N ASP A 288 -2.19 -0.98 7.81
CA ASP A 288 -1.02 -1.37 7.03
C ASP A 288 -1.30 -2.54 6.07
N ASN A 289 -2.24 -3.44 6.40
CA ASN A 289 -2.52 -4.62 5.57
C ASN A 289 -3.78 -4.52 4.69
N SER A 290 -4.71 -3.61 4.97
CA SER A 290 -5.97 -3.55 4.21
C SER A 290 -6.27 -2.17 3.67
N LEU A 291 -6.20 -1.13 4.50
CA LEU A 291 -6.52 0.23 4.04
C LEU A 291 -5.54 0.71 2.96
N ASP A 292 -4.26 0.50 3.21
CA ASP A 292 -3.18 0.85 2.28
C ASP A 292 -3.28 0.08 0.96
N SER A 293 -3.50 -1.24 1.03
CA SER A 293 -3.69 -2.09 -0.15
C SER A 293 -4.90 -1.63 -0.98
N ALA A 294 -6.06 -1.41 -0.34
CA ALA A 294 -7.27 -0.98 -1.03
C ALA A 294 -7.10 0.36 -1.76
N GLN A 295 -6.40 1.33 -1.15
CA GLN A 295 -6.10 2.61 -1.81
C GLN A 295 -5.15 2.42 -3.00
N ASN A 296 -4.09 1.63 -2.84
CA ASN A 296 -3.13 1.39 -3.91
C ASN A 296 -3.77 0.66 -5.10
N GLN A 297 -4.67 -0.29 -4.86
CA GLN A 297 -5.40 -0.99 -5.91
C GLN A 297 -6.41 -0.08 -6.61
N LEU A 298 -7.17 0.73 -5.87
CA LEU A 298 -8.08 1.72 -6.46
C LEU A 298 -7.33 2.72 -7.35
N GLY A 299 -6.18 3.17 -6.88
CA GLY A 299 -5.30 4.06 -7.63
C GLY A 299 -4.69 3.41 -8.88
N LEU A 300 -4.35 2.12 -8.82
CA LEU A 300 -3.88 1.34 -9.97
C LEU A 300 -4.95 1.30 -11.08
N ILE A 301 -6.21 1.07 -10.72
CA ILE A 301 -7.33 1.08 -11.68
C ILE A 301 -7.48 2.45 -12.34
N ALA A 302 -7.41 3.53 -11.56
CA ALA A 302 -7.48 4.89 -12.08
C ALA A 302 -6.34 5.19 -13.07
N ILE A 303 -5.11 4.81 -12.74
CA ILE A 303 -3.94 5.00 -13.60
C ILE A 303 -4.02 4.12 -14.86
N GLY A 304 -4.47 2.87 -14.72
CA GLY A 304 -4.71 1.93 -15.82
C GLY A 304 -5.71 2.45 -16.84
N LEU A 305 -6.86 2.92 -16.34
CA LEU A 305 -7.89 3.54 -17.16
C LEU A 305 -7.33 4.74 -17.91
N ALA A 306 -6.76 5.71 -17.19
CA ALA A 306 -6.31 6.95 -17.79
C ALA A 306 -5.18 6.73 -18.80
N THR A 307 -4.19 5.89 -18.46
CA THR A 307 -3.05 5.62 -19.34
C THR A 307 -3.47 4.90 -20.61
N SER A 308 -4.28 3.84 -20.48
CA SER A 308 -4.72 3.03 -21.64
C SER A 308 -5.69 3.81 -22.53
N PHE A 309 -6.61 4.56 -21.92
CA PHE A 309 -7.56 5.39 -22.67
C PHE A 309 -6.86 6.55 -23.39
N ASN A 310 -5.87 7.19 -22.74
CA ASN A 310 -5.06 8.22 -23.38
C ASN A 310 -4.27 7.67 -24.56
N ALA A 311 -3.58 6.53 -24.37
CA ALA A 311 -2.79 5.90 -25.43
C ALA A 311 -3.66 5.62 -26.66
N GLN A 312 -4.87 5.08 -26.47
CA GLN A 312 -5.80 4.83 -27.57
C GLN A 312 -6.42 6.11 -28.17
N SER A 313 -6.73 7.11 -27.34
CA SER A 313 -7.25 8.41 -27.81
C SER A 313 -6.25 9.10 -28.75
N GLN A 314 -4.95 9.03 -28.43
CA GLN A 314 -3.88 9.62 -29.23
C GLN A 314 -3.62 8.93 -30.58
N LEU A 315 -4.16 7.72 -30.79
CA LEU A 315 -4.13 7.02 -32.07
C LEU A 315 -5.33 7.39 -32.98
N GLY A 316 -6.30 8.14 -32.46
CA GLY A 316 -7.46 8.60 -33.20
C GLY A 316 -7.36 10.03 -33.71
N GLN A 317 -8.43 10.47 -34.36
CA GLN A 317 -8.64 11.81 -34.87
C GLN A 317 -9.95 12.40 -34.31
N ASP A 318 -9.89 13.66 -33.93
CA ASP A 318 -11.01 14.45 -33.41
C ASP A 318 -11.95 14.93 -34.54
N LEU A 319 -13.02 15.66 -34.18
CA LEU A 319 -13.98 16.14 -35.18
C LEU A 319 -13.42 17.24 -36.10
N ASN A 320 -12.36 17.93 -35.65
CA ASN A 320 -11.67 18.98 -36.39
C ASN A 320 -10.61 18.42 -37.35
N GLY A 321 -10.39 17.11 -37.32
CA GLY A 321 -9.37 16.45 -38.11
C GLY A 321 -7.97 16.43 -37.47
N ASN A 322 -7.84 16.82 -36.22
CA ASN A 322 -6.57 16.78 -35.48
C ASN A 322 -6.39 15.44 -34.78
N LEU A 323 -5.14 15.04 -34.52
CA LEU A 323 -4.86 13.87 -33.69
C LEU A 323 -5.38 14.06 -32.26
N GLY A 324 -5.85 12.97 -31.66
CA GLY A 324 -6.38 12.98 -30.32
C GLY A 324 -5.35 13.37 -29.25
N GLY A 325 -5.81 14.10 -28.25
CA GLY A 325 -5.04 14.43 -27.05
C GLY A 325 -5.22 13.40 -25.93
N LYS A 326 -4.61 13.72 -24.78
CA LYS A 326 -4.90 13.02 -23.52
C LYS A 326 -6.34 13.35 -23.09
N PHE A 327 -7.13 12.31 -22.86
CA PHE A 327 -8.49 12.42 -22.35
C PHE A 327 -8.51 12.63 -20.83
N PHE A 328 -7.64 11.92 -20.11
CA PHE A 328 -7.50 11.97 -18.66
C PHE A 328 -6.11 12.49 -18.26
N SER A 329 -6.00 13.10 -17.09
CA SER A 329 -4.72 13.36 -16.42
C SER A 329 -4.57 12.44 -15.22
N VAL A 330 -3.34 12.02 -14.96
CA VAL A 330 -2.95 11.28 -13.75
C VAL A 330 -1.76 11.97 -13.12
N SER A 331 -1.66 11.90 -11.78
CA SER A 331 -0.49 12.38 -11.08
C SER A 331 0.73 11.49 -11.33
N SER A 332 1.91 12.08 -11.31
CA SER A 332 3.15 11.31 -11.16
C SER A 332 3.17 10.59 -9.81
N PRO A 333 3.85 9.44 -9.71
CA PRO A 333 4.19 8.79 -8.44
C PRO A 333 4.65 9.79 -7.38
N ALA A 334 4.09 9.71 -6.18
CA ALA A 334 4.55 10.52 -5.06
C ALA A 334 5.84 9.91 -4.48
N ILE A 335 6.81 10.76 -4.15
CA ILE A 335 8.05 10.35 -3.50
C ILE A 335 8.19 11.16 -2.23
N ILE A 336 8.37 10.45 -1.12
CA ILE A 336 8.47 11.01 0.22
C ILE A 336 9.82 10.62 0.79
N ALA A 337 10.66 11.60 1.09
CA ALA A 337 11.93 11.35 1.78
C ALA A 337 11.67 10.99 3.23
N ASN A 338 12.40 10.00 3.74
CA ASN A 338 12.34 9.67 5.14
C ASN A 338 12.87 10.84 5.98
N SER A 339 12.11 11.26 7.01
CA SER A 339 12.48 12.40 7.86
C SER A 339 13.73 12.18 8.71
N LEU A 340 14.22 10.94 8.80
CA LEU A 340 15.48 10.54 9.42
C LEU A 340 16.67 10.55 8.45
N ASN A 341 16.47 10.86 7.16
CA ASN A 341 17.59 11.02 6.22
C ASN A 341 18.53 12.11 6.71
N SER A 342 19.82 11.87 6.53
CA SER A 342 20.87 12.75 7.08
C SER A 342 20.79 14.17 6.53
N ASP A 343 20.30 14.32 5.31
CA ASP A 343 20.13 15.57 4.58
C ASP A 343 18.67 16.05 4.50
N TYR A 344 17.72 15.42 5.21
CA TYR A 344 16.27 15.66 5.05
C TYR A 344 15.89 17.15 5.05
N LYS A 345 16.47 17.95 5.95
CA LYS A 345 16.18 19.40 6.07
C LYS A 345 16.83 20.25 4.98
N THR A 346 17.87 19.73 4.34
CA THR A 346 18.66 20.40 3.30
C THR A 346 18.38 19.84 1.90
N LEU A 347 17.50 18.84 1.80
CA LEU A 347 17.17 18.15 0.57
C LEU A 347 16.41 19.09 -0.38
N THR A 348 17.05 19.47 -1.49
CA THR A 348 16.47 20.36 -2.51
C THR A 348 15.91 19.62 -3.72
N THR A 349 16.32 18.36 -3.92
CA THR A 349 15.88 17.51 -5.02
C THR A 349 15.52 16.13 -4.50
N LEU A 350 14.29 15.69 -4.79
CA LEU A 350 13.87 14.31 -4.56
C LEU A 350 14.17 13.47 -5.81
N PRO A 351 14.35 12.14 -5.67
CA PRO A 351 14.17 11.24 -6.79
C PRO A 351 12.81 11.50 -7.46
N ALA A 352 12.72 11.24 -8.75
CA ALA A 352 11.46 11.25 -9.49
C ALA A 352 11.13 9.82 -9.92
N ALA A 353 9.84 9.48 -9.99
CA ALA A 353 9.41 8.21 -10.58
C ALA A 353 8.35 8.47 -11.64
N THR A 354 8.35 7.63 -12.67
CA THR A 354 7.38 7.66 -13.76
C THR A 354 6.91 6.25 -14.06
N VAL A 355 5.61 6.10 -14.31
CA VAL A 355 5.04 4.82 -14.77
C VAL A 355 5.41 4.65 -16.24
N SER A 356 6.30 3.71 -16.53
CA SER A 356 6.71 3.37 -17.90
C SER A 356 5.77 2.35 -18.54
N ASP A 357 5.18 1.46 -17.74
CA ASP A 357 4.27 0.42 -18.22
C ASP A 357 3.25 0.09 -17.13
N VAL A 358 1.99 0.48 -17.34
CA VAL A 358 0.92 0.27 -16.36
C VAL A 358 0.53 -1.20 -16.21
N SER A 359 0.77 -2.03 -17.22
CA SER A 359 0.41 -3.46 -17.16
C SER A 359 1.30 -4.24 -16.19
N LYS A 360 2.51 -3.75 -15.93
CA LYS A 360 3.48 -4.33 -15.01
C LYS A 360 3.45 -3.69 -13.62
N LEU A 361 2.63 -2.65 -13.45
CA LEU A 361 2.53 -1.94 -12.19
C LEU A 361 1.79 -2.79 -11.17
N THR A 362 2.38 -2.96 -10.00
CA THR A 362 1.72 -3.62 -8.86
C THR A 362 1.00 -2.60 -7.99
N ALA A 363 -0.02 -3.03 -7.25
CA ALA A 363 -0.74 -2.20 -6.29
C ALA A 363 0.02 -2.04 -4.96
N SER A 364 1.30 -1.69 -5.03
CA SER A 364 2.18 -1.59 -3.88
C SER A 364 2.94 -0.26 -3.83
N ASP A 365 3.39 0.06 -2.63
CA ASP A 365 4.37 1.12 -2.39
C ASP A 365 5.77 0.51 -2.31
N TYR A 366 6.77 1.32 -2.61
CA TYR A 366 8.15 0.86 -2.67
C TYR A 366 9.04 1.70 -1.78
N ARG A 367 10.08 1.07 -1.24
CA ARG A 367 11.14 1.75 -0.52
C ARG A 367 12.42 1.68 -1.33
N LEU A 368 12.90 2.84 -1.76
CA LEU A 368 14.24 3.01 -2.29
C LEU A 368 15.19 3.31 -1.13
N THR A 369 16.28 2.57 -1.03
CA THR A 369 17.33 2.79 -0.01
C THR A 369 18.68 2.95 -0.69
N ALA A 370 19.43 3.99 -0.31
CA ALA A 370 20.79 4.23 -0.79
C ALA A 370 21.80 3.47 0.07
N ASN A 371 22.55 2.55 -0.52
CA ASN A 371 23.48 1.66 0.20
C ASN A 371 24.91 2.19 0.29
N GLY A 372 25.16 3.41 -0.22
CA GLY A 372 26.50 3.96 -0.41
C GLY A 372 27.17 3.48 -1.70
N GLY A 373 28.24 4.17 -2.11
CA GLY A 373 28.99 3.87 -3.33
C GLY A 373 28.17 4.00 -4.63
N GLY A 374 27.10 4.82 -4.62
CA GLY A 374 26.20 4.99 -5.77
C GLY A 374 25.26 3.81 -6.03
N LYS A 375 25.08 2.91 -5.05
CA LYS A 375 24.23 1.73 -5.17
C LYS A 375 22.91 1.89 -4.42
N TYR A 376 21.85 1.28 -4.95
CA TYR A 376 20.51 1.34 -4.36
C TYR A 376 19.86 -0.04 -4.26
N THR A 377 18.92 -0.15 -3.33
CA THR A 377 18.01 -1.30 -3.18
C THR A 377 16.58 -0.81 -3.27
N LEU A 378 15.75 -1.53 -4.03
CA LEU A 378 14.31 -1.30 -4.14
C LEU A 378 13.55 -2.45 -3.49
N LEU A 379 12.76 -2.13 -2.47
CA LEU A 379 11.95 -3.07 -1.70
C LEU A 379 10.47 -2.82 -1.99
N ASN A 380 9.71 -3.87 -2.28
CA ASN A 380 8.25 -3.82 -2.36
C ASN A 380 7.66 -3.94 -0.94
N LEU A 381 6.77 -3.02 -0.55
CA LEU A 381 6.24 -2.96 0.82
C LEU A 381 5.01 -3.84 1.07
N SER A 382 4.34 -4.35 0.02
CA SER A 382 3.19 -5.24 0.19
C SER A 382 3.60 -6.65 0.62
N ASP A 383 4.74 -7.14 0.10
CA ASP A 383 5.25 -8.48 0.38
C ASP A 383 6.63 -8.49 1.07
N ASN A 384 7.21 -7.31 1.30
CA ASN A 384 8.56 -7.13 1.85
C ASN A 384 9.65 -7.86 1.04
N THR A 385 9.44 -8.05 -0.26
CA THR A 385 10.43 -8.66 -1.15
C THR A 385 11.32 -7.61 -1.82
N THR A 386 12.60 -7.94 -1.97
CA THR A 386 13.55 -7.07 -2.69
C THR A 386 13.34 -7.25 -4.18
N VAL A 387 12.82 -6.21 -4.84
CA VAL A 387 12.60 -6.19 -6.29
C VAL A 387 13.94 -6.21 -7.03
N ALA A 388 14.88 -5.38 -6.57
CA ALA A 388 16.23 -5.34 -7.10
C ALA A 388 17.22 -4.76 -6.07
N SER A 389 18.48 -5.19 -6.15
CA SER A 389 19.55 -4.71 -5.29
C SER A 389 20.82 -4.44 -6.10
N GLY A 390 21.66 -3.53 -5.61
CA GLY A 390 22.88 -3.14 -6.33
C GLY A 390 22.60 -2.28 -7.57
N LEU A 391 21.43 -1.65 -7.64
CA LEU A 391 21.04 -0.74 -8.72
C LEU A 391 22.02 0.42 -8.82
N THR A 392 22.34 0.85 -10.03
CA THR A 392 23.21 2.00 -10.31
C THR A 392 22.49 3.05 -11.14
N VAL A 393 22.86 4.32 -10.98
CA VAL A 393 22.32 5.40 -11.80
C VAL A 393 23.02 5.40 -13.17
N ASP A 394 22.24 5.34 -14.25
CA ASP A 394 22.73 5.58 -15.60
C ASP A 394 23.20 7.04 -15.71
N PRO A 395 24.48 7.28 -16.05
CA PRO A 395 25.06 8.63 -16.09
C PRO A 395 24.44 9.54 -17.17
N VAL A 396 23.76 8.99 -18.16
CA VAL A 396 23.12 9.75 -19.25
C VAL A 396 21.68 10.10 -18.90
N THR A 397 20.91 9.12 -18.45
CA THR A 397 19.47 9.32 -18.22
C THR A 397 19.15 9.77 -16.80
N GLY A 398 20.02 9.47 -15.83
CA GLY A 398 19.76 9.60 -14.39
C GLY A 398 18.86 8.49 -13.85
N ASN A 399 18.47 7.50 -14.67
CA ASN A 399 17.58 6.44 -14.24
C ASN A 399 18.33 5.34 -13.49
N LEU A 400 17.67 4.70 -12.53
CA LEU A 400 18.18 3.48 -11.92
C LEU A 400 18.18 2.35 -12.94
N THR A 401 19.27 1.59 -12.93
CA THR A 401 19.52 0.47 -13.84
C THR A 401 20.07 -0.72 -13.07
N ASP A 402 19.62 -1.90 -13.44
CA ASP A 402 20.22 -3.16 -13.01
C ASP A 402 21.13 -3.68 -14.13
N ALA A 403 22.42 -3.44 -13.98
CA ALA A 403 23.44 -3.89 -14.91
C ALA A 403 23.82 -5.37 -14.74
N SER A 404 23.27 -6.06 -13.73
CA SER A 404 23.52 -7.50 -13.54
C SER A 404 22.70 -8.38 -14.49
N GLN A 405 21.66 -7.82 -15.11
CA GLN A 405 20.79 -8.48 -16.08
C GLN A 405 21.18 -8.10 -17.52
N THR A 406 20.95 -9.01 -18.48
CA THR A 406 21.28 -8.79 -19.90
C THR A 406 20.04 -9.03 -20.77
N PRO A 407 19.47 -7.99 -21.43
CA PRO A 407 19.87 -6.58 -21.40
C PRO A 407 19.62 -5.92 -20.03
N SER A 408 20.35 -4.83 -19.74
CA SER A 408 20.19 -4.09 -18.49
C SER A 408 18.75 -3.60 -18.32
N VAL A 409 18.20 -3.82 -17.13
CA VAL A 409 16.81 -3.47 -16.82
C VAL A 409 16.77 -2.04 -16.26
N THR A 410 15.91 -1.19 -16.83
CA THR A 410 15.75 0.22 -16.40
C THR A 410 14.37 0.53 -15.83
N ALA A 411 13.47 -0.46 -15.84
CA ALA A 411 12.11 -0.37 -15.33
C ALA A 411 11.83 -1.55 -14.39
N PHE A 412 11.37 -1.24 -13.18
CA PHE A 412 11.11 -2.20 -12.10
C PHE A 412 9.63 -2.17 -11.80
N ASP A 413 8.91 -3.29 -11.98
CA ASP A 413 7.46 -3.36 -11.79
C ASP A 413 6.71 -2.22 -12.50
N GLY A 414 7.11 -1.93 -13.76
CA GLY A 414 6.50 -0.88 -14.56
C GLY A 414 6.92 0.56 -14.19
N LEU A 415 7.87 0.73 -13.26
CA LEU A 415 8.36 2.03 -12.79
C LEU A 415 9.78 2.31 -13.28
N THR A 416 9.98 3.52 -13.79
CA THR A 416 11.31 4.10 -13.99
C THR A 416 11.56 5.11 -12.88
N ILE A 417 12.68 4.99 -12.19
CA ILE A 417 13.07 5.87 -11.08
C ILE A 417 14.30 6.67 -11.51
N ASN A 418 14.21 7.99 -11.44
CA ASN A 418 15.27 8.92 -11.75
C ASN A 418 15.88 9.50 -10.47
N VAL A 419 17.19 9.45 -10.35
CA VAL A 419 17.95 9.99 -9.22
C VAL A 419 18.94 11.00 -9.77
N SER A 420 18.64 12.29 -9.57
CA SER A 420 19.40 13.41 -10.12
C SER A 420 20.59 13.84 -9.25
N SER A 421 20.57 13.51 -7.96
CA SER A 421 21.67 13.70 -7.03
C SER A 421 21.80 12.45 -6.15
N ALA A 422 23.03 12.01 -5.89
CA ALA A 422 23.26 10.82 -5.09
C ALA A 422 23.01 11.15 -3.59
N PRO A 423 21.99 10.56 -2.95
CA PRO A 423 21.73 10.75 -1.54
C PRO A 423 22.82 10.06 -0.70
N ALA A 424 22.87 10.38 0.59
CA ALA A 424 23.84 9.80 1.50
C ALA A 424 23.57 8.31 1.74
N SER A 425 24.60 7.58 2.15
CA SER A 425 24.45 6.16 2.52
C SER A 425 23.49 6.03 3.71
N GLY A 426 22.48 5.17 3.58
CA GLY A 426 21.44 4.95 4.58
C GLY A 426 20.15 5.76 4.35
N ASP A 427 20.17 6.74 3.44
CA ASP A 427 18.96 7.52 3.14
C ASP A 427 17.91 6.65 2.43
N SER A 428 16.64 6.89 2.76
CA SER A 428 15.50 6.13 2.25
C SER A 428 14.38 7.04 1.73
N PHE A 429 13.68 6.56 0.70
CA PHE A 429 12.57 7.26 0.05
C PHE A 429 11.40 6.28 -0.14
N LEU A 430 10.22 6.68 0.31
CA LEU A 430 8.97 5.99 0.04
C LEU A 430 8.44 6.46 -1.31
N ILE A 431 8.19 5.52 -2.22
CA ILE A 431 7.63 5.75 -3.54
C ILE A 431 6.21 5.18 -3.52
N GLN A 432 5.21 6.02 -3.79
CA GLN A 432 3.80 5.64 -3.85
C GLN A 432 3.28 5.85 -5.27
N PRO A 433 3.40 4.83 -6.15
CA PRO A 433 3.07 4.99 -7.55
C PRO A 433 1.58 5.13 -7.81
N THR A 434 0.77 4.39 -7.05
CA THR A 434 -0.66 4.26 -7.29
C THR A 434 -1.51 4.96 -6.26
N ARG A 435 -1.07 5.11 -5.00
CA ARG A 435 -1.88 5.63 -3.88
C ARG A 435 -2.72 6.86 -4.19
N ASN A 436 -2.15 7.85 -4.88
CA ASN A 436 -2.84 9.10 -5.21
C ASN A 436 -3.52 9.10 -6.59
N GLY A 437 -3.48 7.97 -7.33
CA GLY A 437 -4.05 7.85 -8.67
C GLY A 437 -5.54 8.16 -8.71
N ALA A 438 -6.32 7.61 -7.76
CA ALA A 438 -7.76 7.85 -7.66
C ALA A 438 -8.10 9.25 -7.13
N ALA A 439 -7.25 9.83 -6.28
CA ALA A 439 -7.40 11.19 -5.78
C ALA A 439 -7.21 12.25 -6.87
N ASN A 440 -6.24 12.01 -7.76
CA ASN A 440 -5.75 13.02 -8.70
C ASN A 440 -6.14 12.76 -10.16
N ILE A 441 -6.86 11.67 -10.44
CA ILE A 441 -7.41 11.48 -11.78
C ILE A 441 -8.36 12.64 -12.11
N ALA A 442 -8.25 13.18 -13.31
CA ALA A 442 -9.14 14.21 -13.80
C ALA A 442 -9.38 14.10 -15.31
N VAL A 443 -10.48 14.67 -15.79
CA VAL A 443 -10.75 14.79 -17.22
C VAL A 443 -9.99 16.01 -17.75
N SER A 444 -9.10 15.79 -18.72
CA SER A 444 -8.27 16.87 -19.32
C SER A 444 -8.99 17.59 -20.46
N LEU A 445 -10.01 16.97 -21.07
CA LEU A 445 -10.80 17.56 -22.14
C LEU A 445 -11.97 18.38 -21.58
N SER A 446 -12.20 19.55 -22.17
CA SER A 446 -13.39 20.37 -21.94
C SER A 446 -14.27 20.48 -23.19
N ASP A 447 -13.69 20.31 -24.37
CA ASP A 447 -14.39 20.39 -25.66
C ASP A 447 -14.81 18.99 -26.16
N PRO A 448 -16.12 18.72 -26.35
CA PRO A 448 -16.58 17.46 -26.94
C PRO A 448 -16.07 17.20 -28.37
N ASN A 449 -15.68 18.25 -29.12
CA ASN A 449 -15.13 18.10 -30.48
C ASN A 449 -13.76 17.44 -30.47
N ALA A 450 -12.99 17.62 -29.39
CA ALA A 450 -11.64 17.09 -29.23
C ALA A 450 -11.60 15.58 -28.91
N ILE A 451 -12.74 14.92 -28.75
CA ILE A 451 -12.81 13.48 -28.52
C ILE A 451 -12.43 12.73 -29.82
N ALA A 452 -11.37 11.94 -29.78
CA ALA A 452 -10.84 11.29 -30.97
C ALA A 452 -11.54 9.95 -31.25
N LEU A 453 -12.62 9.97 -32.04
CA LEU A 453 -13.41 8.76 -32.36
C LEU A 453 -13.09 8.15 -33.72
N ALA A 454 -12.53 8.94 -34.64
CA ALA A 454 -12.20 8.50 -35.99
C ALA A 454 -10.79 7.89 -36.03
N ALA A 455 -10.52 6.97 -36.95
CA ALA A 455 -9.13 6.63 -37.28
C ALA A 455 -8.55 7.71 -38.20
N PRO A 456 -7.27 8.07 -38.07
CA PRO A 456 -6.71 9.21 -38.79
C PRO A 456 -6.30 8.89 -40.23
N ILE A 457 -6.43 7.64 -40.65
CA ILE A 457 -6.12 7.15 -42.00
C ILE A 457 -7.33 6.48 -42.64
N VAL A 458 -7.37 6.45 -43.97
CA VAL A 458 -8.29 5.64 -44.76
C VAL A 458 -7.55 4.91 -45.85
N THR A 459 -8.01 3.71 -46.18
CA THR A 459 -7.51 2.91 -47.27
C THR A 459 -8.59 2.67 -48.31
N ALA A 460 -8.24 2.63 -49.59
CA ALA A 460 -9.20 2.29 -50.64
C ALA A 460 -8.54 1.49 -51.78
N ALA A 461 -9.28 0.54 -52.35
CA ALA A 461 -8.94 -0.02 -53.65
C ALA A 461 -9.48 0.93 -54.73
N SER A 462 -8.73 1.16 -55.80
CA SER A 462 -9.19 2.00 -56.90
C SER A 462 -10.40 1.37 -57.58
N GLN A 463 -11.43 2.18 -57.87
CA GLN A 463 -12.61 1.75 -58.64
C GLN A 463 -12.26 1.37 -60.09
N LYS A 464 -11.04 1.67 -60.55
CA LYS A 464 -10.53 1.24 -61.86
C LYS A 464 -9.91 -0.16 -61.83
N ASN A 465 -9.71 -0.73 -60.65
CA ASN A 465 -9.18 -2.09 -60.55
C ASN A 465 -10.19 -3.06 -61.18
N SER A 466 -9.67 -4.02 -61.95
CA SER A 466 -10.49 -5.03 -62.63
C SER A 466 -10.57 -6.34 -61.86
N SER A 467 -9.73 -6.50 -60.82
CA SER A 467 -9.78 -7.65 -59.91
C SER A 467 -10.80 -7.43 -58.78
N THR A 468 -11.07 -8.51 -58.03
CA THR A 468 -11.87 -8.48 -56.80
C THR A 468 -11.02 -8.32 -55.54
N ALA A 469 -9.76 -7.89 -55.66
CA ALA A 469 -8.86 -7.73 -54.52
C ALA A 469 -9.33 -6.57 -53.62
N THR A 470 -9.29 -6.79 -52.31
CA THR A 470 -9.77 -5.83 -51.30
C THR A 470 -8.64 -5.37 -50.40
N ILE A 471 -8.77 -4.16 -49.83
CA ILE A 471 -7.87 -3.63 -48.81
C ILE A 471 -8.65 -3.43 -47.51
N SER A 472 -8.08 -3.86 -46.39
CA SER A 472 -8.64 -3.62 -45.05
C SER A 472 -8.54 -2.14 -44.68
N PRO A 473 -9.44 -1.58 -43.85
CA PRO A 473 -9.51 -0.14 -43.51
C PRO A 473 -8.22 0.51 -42.96
N GLY A 474 -7.25 -0.29 -42.51
CA GLY A 474 -6.01 0.15 -41.89
C GLY A 474 -6.16 0.47 -40.40
N VAL A 475 -5.09 0.23 -39.65
CA VAL A 475 -4.98 0.45 -38.20
C VAL A 475 -3.70 1.25 -37.94
N VAL A 476 -3.77 2.20 -37.02
CA VAL A 476 -2.61 2.96 -36.55
C VAL A 476 -2.18 2.38 -35.21
N SER A 477 -0.95 1.89 -35.14
CA SER A 477 -0.34 1.32 -33.92
C SER A 477 0.61 2.31 -33.24
N ASN A 478 1.03 3.36 -33.93
CA ASN A 478 1.90 4.39 -33.39
C ASN A 478 1.77 5.70 -34.18
N THR A 479 1.61 6.82 -33.48
CA THR A 479 1.61 8.19 -34.04
C THR A 479 2.91 8.95 -33.74
N ALA A 480 3.84 8.36 -33.00
CA ALA A 480 5.14 8.92 -32.64
C ALA A 480 6.28 8.32 -33.48
N ALA A 481 7.25 9.15 -33.92
CA ALA A 481 8.48 8.70 -34.57
C ALA A 481 9.30 7.77 -33.66
N THR A 482 9.67 6.59 -34.16
CA THR A 482 10.64 5.72 -33.52
C THR A 482 11.99 5.86 -34.22
N LEU A 483 12.98 6.46 -33.54
CA LEU A 483 14.38 6.28 -33.93
C LEU A 483 14.74 4.80 -33.79
N ALA A 484 15.45 4.24 -34.78
CA ALA A 484 15.77 2.81 -34.80
C ALA A 484 16.79 2.39 -33.72
N ALA A 485 17.61 3.33 -33.23
CA ALA A 485 18.57 3.16 -32.15
C ALA A 485 18.99 4.55 -31.63
N PRO A 486 19.45 4.68 -30.38
CA PRO A 486 20.07 5.92 -29.93
C PRO A 486 21.32 6.22 -30.75
N PHE A 487 21.51 7.48 -31.12
CA PHE A 487 22.74 7.96 -31.76
C PHE A 487 23.13 9.33 -31.21
N THR A 488 24.42 9.62 -31.27
CA THR A 488 24.99 10.89 -30.82
C THR A 488 25.59 11.61 -32.01
N ILE A 489 25.20 12.86 -32.21
CA ILE A 489 25.89 13.75 -33.15
C ILE A 489 26.89 14.61 -32.40
N THR A 490 28.05 14.83 -33.00
CA THR A 490 29.16 15.62 -32.44
C THR A 490 29.51 16.76 -33.37
N TYR A 491 29.62 17.98 -32.85
CA TYR A 491 30.06 19.13 -33.61
C TYR A 491 31.58 19.12 -33.81
N GLN A 492 32.01 19.21 -35.08
CA GLN A 492 33.41 19.33 -35.47
C GLN A 492 33.67 20.73 -36.05
N SER A 493 34.72 21.40 -35.58
CA SER A 493 35.10 22.77 -36.00
C SER A 493 36.03 22.85 -37.22
N GLY A 494 36.49 21.72 -37.76
CA GLY A 494 37.38 21.65 -38.94
C GLY A 494 36.61 21.58 -40.27
N PRO A 495 37.21 21.93 -41.43
CA PRO A 495 36.50 21.96 -42.71
C PRO A 495 36.08 20.55 -43.21
N PRO A 496 34.80 20.31 -43.53
CA PRO A 496 33.67 21.22 -43.36
C PRO A 496 33.16 21.23 -41.91
N ALA A 497 33.01 22.42 -41.31
CA ALA A 497 32.54 22.56 -39.93
C ALA A 497 31.06 22.16 -39.85
N GLY A 498 30.69 21.32 -38.89
CA GLY A 498 29.33 20.76 -38.83
C GLY A 498 29.14 19.65 -37.82
N PHE A 499 27.88 19.19 -37.69
CA PHE A 499 27.56 18.00 -36.91
C PHE A 499 27.92 16.74 -37.72
N THR A 500 28.52 15.77 -37.03
CA THR A 500 28.92 14.46 -37.55
C THR A 500 28.29 13.36 -36.70
N GLY A 501 28.18 12.14 -37.21
CA GLY A 501 27.58 11.01 -36.46
C GLY A 501 26.09 10.74 -36.75
N PHE A 502 25.54 11.35 -37.80
CA PHE A 502 24.20 10.99 -38.29
C PHE A 502 24.19 9.54 -38.81
N PRO A 503 23.13 8.75 -38.55
CA PRO A 503 23.00 7.41 -39.12
C PRO A 503 23.00 7.47 -40.65
N VAL A 504 23.80 6.60 -41.29
CA VAL A 504 23.85 6.49 -42.76
C VAL A 504 22.47 6.06 -43.27
N GLY A 505 21.92 6.80 -44.24
CA GLY A 505 20.57 6.59 -44.77
C GLY A 505 19.46 7.30 -44.00
N SER A 506 19.77 8.05 -42.94
CA SER A 506 18.82 8.95 -42.28
C SER A 506 18.52 10.19 -43.14
N THR A 507 17.31 10.72 -42.97
CA THR A 507 16.93 12.02 -43.54
C THR A 507 17.08 13.09 -42.47
N VAL A 508 17.93 14.08 -42.72
CA VAL A 508 18.12 15.22 -41.83
C VAL A 508 17.48 16.46 -42.44
N ILE A 509 16.57 17.11 -41.73
CA ILE A 509 15.94 18.37 -42.13
C ILE A 509 16.58 19.49 -41.33
N VAL A 510 17.09 20.52 -42.02
CA VAL A 510 17.63 21.75 -41.40
C VAL A 510 16.81 22.92 -41.91
N ASP A 511 16.08 23.60 -41.02
CA ASP A 511 15.21 24.75 -41.35
C ASP A 511 14.29 24.50 -42.55
N GLY A 512 13.69 23.30 -42.60
CA GLY A 512 12.78 22.88 -43.67
C GLY A 512 13.45 22.37 -44.95
N THR A 513 14.78 22.40 -45.04
CA THR A 513 15.54 21.82 -46.15
C THR A 513 15.97 20.41 -45.82
N SER A 514 15.62 19.43 -46.66
CA SER A 514 15.90 18.01 -46.43
C SER A 514 17.23 17.57 -47.05
N TYR A 515 18.03 16.83 -46.29
CA TYR A 515 19.33 16.29 -46.66
C TYR A 515 19.34 14.77 -46.45
N GLN A 516 19.76 14.02 -47.47
CA GLN A 516 19.98 12.58 -47.38
C GLN A 516 21.43 12.30 -46.95
N ILE A 517 21.61 11.63 -45.82
CA ILE A 517 22.95 11.34 -45.28
C ILE A 517 23.60 10.19 -46.04
N THR A 518 24.47 10.57 -46.97
CA THR A 518 25.30 9.66 -47.80
C THR A 518 26.80 9.70 -47.43
N GLY A 519 27.20 10.56 -46.48
CA GLY A 519 28.57 10.72 -45.98
C GLY A 519 28.62 11.36 -44.57
N PRO A 520 29.80 11.40 -43.90
CA PRO A 520 29.88 11.54 -42.44
C PRO A 520 29.76 12.96 -41.86
N THR A 521 29.58 14.02 -42.68
CA THR A 521 29.61 15.41 -42.19
C THR A 521 28.57 16.29 -42.88
N MET A 522 27.81 17.05 -42.09
CA MET A 522 26.88 18.07 -42.59
C MET A 522 27.05 19.39 -41.80
N ALA A 523 27.31 20.49 -42.51
CA ALA A 523 27.40 21.82 -41.92
C ALA A 523 26.00 22.34 -41.55
N VAL A 524 25.78 22.68 -40.27
CA VAL A 524 24.51 23.24 -39.80
C VAL A 524 24.73 24.69 -39.33
N PRO A 525 23.98 25.67 -39.85
CA PRO A 525 24.05 27.06 -39.39
C PRO A 525 23.61 27.23 -37.93
N THR A 526 24.14 28.25 -37.26
CA THR A 526 23.69 28.65 -35.91
C THR A 526 22.26 29.17 -35.96
N GLY A 527 21.38 28.63 -35.09
CA GLY A 527 19.95 29.00 -35.04
C GLY A 527 19.01 28.07 -35.82
N ALA A 528 19.53 27.00 -36.41
CA ALA A 528 18.75 26.09 -37.23
C ALA A 528 17.96 25.05 -36.41
N ASN A 529 16.76 24.69 -36.91
CA ASN A 529 15.99 23.54 -36.48
C ASN A 529 16.51 22.29 -37.20
N ILE A 530 17.06 21.33 -36.47
CA ILE A 530 17.49 20.04 -37.00
C ILE A 530 16.40 19.01 -36.71
N SER A 531 15.98 18.21 -37.69
CA SER A 531 15.18 17.00 -37.46
C SER A 531 15.87 15.81 -38.10
N VAL A 532 16.01 14.70 -37.38
CA VAL A 532 16.63 13.46 -37.90
C VAL A 532 15.62 12.34 -37.84
N ASP A 533 15.32 11.74 -39.00
CA ASP A 533 14.26 10.72 -39.14
C ASP A 533 12.97 11.11 -38.41
N GLY A 534 12.70 12.41 -38.47
CA GLY A 534 11.52 13.00 -37.93
C GLY A 534 11.54 13.36 -36.44
N VAL A 535 12.66 13.23 -35.75
CA VAL A 535 12.83 13.71 -34.37
C VAL A 535 13.56 15.05 -34.40
N GLY A 536 12.83 16.13 -34.07
CA GLY A 536 13.30 17.52 -34.10
C GLY A 536 14.04 17.99 -32.84
N VAL A 537 15.08 18.80 -33.04
CA VAL A 537 15.83 19.59 -32.05
C VAL A 537 16.01 20.99 -32.62
N ALA A 538 15.50 22.00 -31.92
CA ALA A 538 15.88 23.39 -32.18
C ALA A 538 17.22 23.70 -31.51
N ILE A 539 18.22 24.16 -32.26
CA ILE A 539 19.48 24.66 -31.69
C ILE A 539 19.35 26.17 -31.53
N SER A 540 19.17 26.61 -30.29
CA SER A 540 19.12 28.04 -29.92
C SER A 540 20.28 28.39 -28.99
N GLY A 541 20.86 29.59 -29.16
CA GLY A 541 21.96 30.09 -28.34
C GLY A 541 23.20 30.50 -29.13
N SER A 542 24.36 30.48 -28.46
CA SER A 542 25.67 30.76 -29.08
C SER A 542 26.13 29.61 -29.98
N ALA A 543 27.08 29.87 -30.89
CA ALA A 543 27.55 28.88 -31.85
C ALA A 543 28.10 27.61 -31.17
N PRO A 544 27.78 26.39 -31.66
CA PRO A 544 28.37 25.16 -31.13
C PRO A 544 29.90 25.21 -31.20
N VAL A 545 30.56 24.64 -30.19
CA VAL A 545 32.03 24.49 -30.14
C VAL A 545 32.44 23.04 -30.40
N ALA A 546 33.72 22.82 -30.74
CA ALA A 546 34.24 21.49 -31.02
C ALA A 546 33.96 20.53 -29.86
N ASN A 547 33.45 19.34 -30.19
CA ASN A 547 33.03 18.28 -29.26
C ASN A 547 31.71 18.51 -28.52
N ASP A 548 30.92 19.53 -28.87
CA ASP A 548 29.53 19.59 -28.41
C ASP A 548 28.74 18.40 -28.95
N THR A 549 27.95 17.73 -28.10
CA THR A 549 27.20 16.54 -28.48
C THR A 549 25.70 16.68 -28.24
N ILE A 550 24.91 16.13 -29.16
CA ILE A 550 23.46 15.97 -29.01
C ILE A 550 23.15 14.48 -29.12
N THR A 551 22.64 13.89 -28.05
CA THR A 551 22.24 12.48 -28.03
C THR A 551 20.74 12.36 -28.21
N PHE A 552 20.35 11.64 -29.26
CA PHE A 552 18.96 11.30 -29.55
C PHE A 552 18.67 9.93 -28.95
N ASN A 553 17.87 9.85 -27.88
CA ASN A 553 17.53 8.60 -27.19
C ASN A 553 16.03 8.54 -26.85
N PRO A 554 15.17 8.15 -27.81
CA PRO A 554 13.71 8.23 -27.64
C PRO A 554 13.24 7.51 -26.36
N PRO A 555 12.33 8.10 -25.58
CA PRO A 555 11.52 9.30 -25.88
C PRO A 555 12.19 10.65 -25.54
N ARG A 556 13.47 10.70 -25.12
CA ARG A 556 14.15 11.92 -24.67
C ARG A 556 15.31 12.32 -25.58
N ILE A 557 15.59 13.62 -25.64
CA ILE A 557 16.80 14.15 -26.27
C ILE A 557 17.63 14.76 -25.14
N ALA A 558 18.88 14.33 -25.00
CA ALA A 558 19.79 14.82 -23.98
C ALA A 558 20.97 15.53 -24.65
N PRO A 559 21.09 16.86 -24.52
CA PRO A 559 22.31 17.56 -24.89
C PRO A 559 23.36 17.32 -23.79
N THR A 560 24.60 17.01 -24.16
CA THR A 560 25.74 17.04 -23.23
C THR A 560 26.69 18.13 -23.71
N ASN A 561 26.83 19.16 -22.89
CA ASN A 561 27.66 20.32 -23.21
C ASN A 561 29.00 20.23 -22.49
N VAL A 562 30.10 20.31 -23.24
CA VAL A 562 31.46 20.29 -22.70
C VAL A 562 32.09 21.70 -22.71
N GLY A 563 31.40 22.69 -23.30
CA GLY A 563 31.81 24.09 -23.39
C GLY A 563 30.91 25.07 -22.60
N GLY A 564 31.32 26.34 -22.52
CA GLY A 564 30.58 27.38 -21.78
C GLY A 564 29.32 27.94 -22.47
N SER A 565 28.85 27.33 -23.55
CA SER A 565 27.72 27.81 -24.37
C SER A 565 26.45 27.02 -24.09
N THR A 566 25.30 27.67 -23.86
CA THR A 566 24.02 26.99 -23.62
C THR A 566 23.37 26.48 -24.91
N VAL A 567 23.31 25.15 -25.09
CA VAL A 567 22.42 24.51 -26.08
C VAL A 567 21.06 24.26 -25.42
N THR A 568 20.07 25.09 -25.74
CA THR A 568 18.70 24.90 -25.22
C THR A 568 17.91 24.06 -26.21
N VAL A 569 17.59 22.81 -25.84
CA VAL A 569 16.78 21.90 -26.67
C VAL A 569 15.30 22.28 -26.55
N GLY A 570 14.72 22.75 -27.66
CA GLY A 570 13.28 22.89 -27.82
C GLY A 570 12.56 21.53 -27.94
N THR A 571 11.26 21.51 -27.66
CA THR A 571 10.38 20.34 -27.63
C THR A 571 10.66 19.31 -28.73
N VAL A 572 10.77 18.04 -28.34
CA VAL A 572 10.82 16.87 -29.23
C VAL A 572 9.52 16.80 -30.02
N THR A 573 9.56 17.15 -31.30
CA THR A 573 8.48 16.83 -32.23
C THR A 573 8.84 15.52 -32.91
N SER A 574 8.05 14.48 -32.63
CA SER A 574 8.16 13.19 -33.30
C SER A 574 7.33 13.24 -34.59
N THR A 575 7.91 12.93 -35.75
CA THR A 575 7.21 12.91 -37.04
C THR A 575 7.24 11.52 -37.69
N ASN A 576 6.71 10.50 -37.00
CA ASN A 576 5.93 9.50 -37.74
C ASN A 576 4.66 10.24 -38.17
N SER A 577 4.82 11.09 -39.18
CA SER A 577 3.70 11.80 -39.74
C SER A 577 2.90 10.75 -40.47
N LEU A 578 1.68 10.56 -40.00
CA LEU A 578 0.64 9.98 -40.82
C LEU A 578 0.67 10.64 -42.20
N PRO A 579 0.37 9.90 -43.28
CA PRO A 579 0.53 10.38 -44.63
C PRO A 579 -0.23 11.71 -44.80
N ALA A 580 0.50 12.79 -45.12
CA ALA A 580 -0.10 14.10 -45.39
C ALA A 580 -0.87 14.12 -46.71
N ALA A 581 -0.60 13.16 -47.60
CA ALA A 581 -1.30 12.93 -48.86
C ALA A 581 -1.45 11.42 -49.11
N ALA A 582 -2.42 11.02 -49.93
CA ALA A 582 -2.66 9.62 -50.24
C ALA A 582 -1.45 8.98 -50.96
N ILE A 583 -0.89 7.94 -50.34
CA ILE A 583 0.11 7.05 -50.92
C ILE A 583 -0.61 6.09 -51.86
N THR A 584 -0.14 5.94 -53.09
CA THR A 584 -0.70 4.99 -54.06
C THR A 584 0.25 3.83 -54.23
N LEU A 585 -0.21 2.64 -53.86
CA LEU A 585 0.49 1.37 -54.04
C LEU A 585 0.02 0.73 -55.34
N THR A 586 0.96 0.21 -56.13
CA THR A 586 0.66 -0.47 -57.40
C THR A 586 1.17 -1.90 -57.37
N TYR A 587 0.30 -2.83 -57.75
CA TYR A 587 0.64 -4.25 -57.85
C TYR A 587 1.17 -4.63 -59.22
N ASP A 588 2.21 -5.48 -59.25
CA ASP A 588 2.72 -6.11 -60.47
C ASP A 588 2.67 -7.64 -60.33
N ALA A 589 1.85 -8.30 -61.16
CA ALA A 589 1.68 -9.75 -61.14
C ALA A 589 2.91 -10.51 -61.68
N THR A 590 3.78 -9.85 -62.47
CA THR A 590 4.98 -10.48 -63.03
C THR A 590 6.00 -10.79 -61.94
N SER A 591 6.17 -9.84 -61.01
CA SER A 591 7.08 -9.94 -59.89
C SER A 591 6.39 -10.38 -58.58
N ASN A 592 5.04 -10.40 -58.54
CA ASN A 592 4.24 -10.61 -57.35
C ASN A 592 4.63 -9.64 -56.22
N THR A 593 4.72 -8.35 -56.56
CA THR A 593 5.16 -7.31 -55.63
C THR A 593 4.26 -6.07 -55.63
N LEU A 594 4.37 -5.29 -54.56
CA LEU A 594 3.77 -3.97 -54.41
C LEU A 594 4.88 -2.91 -54.42
N SER A 595 4.68 -1.82 -55.16
CA SER A 595 5.56 -0.65 -55.19
C SER A 595 4.79 0.64 -54.86
N GLY A 596 5.47 1.77 -54.68
CA GLY A 596 4.85 3.07 -54.36
C GLY A 596 4.89 3.47 -52.88
N PHE A 597 5.64 2.75 -52.05
CA PHE A 597 5.87 3.14 -50.65
C PHE A 597 6.77 4.39 -50.54
N PRO A 598 6.67 5.18 -49.46
CA PRO A 598 7.53 6.33 -49.24
C PRO A 598 9.01 5.94 -49.14
N VAL A 599 9.90 6.72 -49.76
CA VAL A 599 11.35 6.52 -49.65
C VAL A 599 11.78 6.69 -48.19
N GLY A 600 12.68 5.82 -47.73
CA GLY A 600 13.15 5.76 -46.33
C GLY A 600 12.25 4.92 -45.42
N ALA A 601 11.02 4.58 -45.83
CA ALA A 601 10.12 3.77 -45.01
C ALA A 601 10.67 2.35 -44.83
N LYS A 602 10.47 1.79 -43.63
CA LYS A 602 10.66 0.37 -43.34
C LYS A 602 9.31 -0.32 -43.47
N VAL A 603 9.15 -1.10 -44.54
CA VAL A 603 7.92 -1.83 -44.83
C VAL A 603 8.09 -3.27 -44.41
N THR A 604 7.24 -3.73 -43.50
CA THR A 604 7.24 -5.12 -43.04
C THR A 604 6.06 -5.86 -43.65
N VAL A 605 6.34 -7.01 -44.27
CA VAL A 605 5.32 -7.94 -44.79
C VAL A 605 5.65 -9.33 -44.26
N ASN A 606 4.71 -9.99 -43.57
CA ASN A 606 4.92 -11.31 -42.96
C ASN A 606 6.22 -11.43 -42.13
N GLY A 607 6.55 -10.39 -41.34
CA GLY A 607 7.75 -10.36 -40.51
C GLY A 607 9.06 -10.05 -41.25
N THR A 608 9.04 -9.92 -42.58
CA THR A 608 10.20 -9.48 -43.37
C THR A 608 10.17 -7.97 -43.57
N THR A 609 11.16 -7.26 -43.05
CA THR A 609 11.28 -5.80 -43.20
C THR A 609 12.18 -5.43 -44.37
N THR A 610 11.67 -4.60 -45.28
CA THR A 610 12.39 -4.03 -46.43
C THR A 610 12.48 -2.51 -46.28
N THR A 611 13.67 -1.94 -46.47
CA THR A 611 13.86 -0.48 -46.52
C THR A 611 13.67 0.02 -47.94
N ILE A 612 12.80 1.00 -48.12
CA ILE A 612 12.46 1.57 -49.43
C ILE A 612 13.53 2.59 -49.84
N ALA A 613 14.43 2.23 -50.74
CA ALA A 613 15.52 3.10 -51.19
C ALA A 613 15.11 4.08 -52.32
N SER A 614 14.03 3.76 -53.03
CA SER A 614 13.51 4.48 -54.20
C SER A 614 11.99 4.24 -54.32
N PRO A 615 11.20 5.15 -54.94
CA PRO A 615 9.77 4.95 -55.15
C PRO A 615 9.39 3.65 -55.90
N THR A 616 10.32 3.11 -56.70
CA THR A 616 10.16 1.85 -57.44
C THR A 616 10.59 0.62 -56.65
N THR A 617 11.10 0.78 -55.43
CA THR A 617 11.46 -0.36 -54.57
C THR A 617 10.20 -1.13 -54.24
N SER A 618 10.18 -2.40 -54.61
CA SER A 618 9.02 -3.26 -54.47
C SER A 618 9.16 -4.21 -53.29
N VAL A 619 8.06 -4.48 -52.59
CA VAL A 619 7.99 -5.47 -51.51
C VAL A 619 7.15 -6.65 -51.96
N ALA A 620 7.49 -7.85 -51.48
CA ALA A 620 6.75 -9.05 -51.81
C ALA A 620 5.28 -8.94 -51.38
N TYR A 621 4.36 -9.40 -52.24
CA TYR A 621 2.95 -9.49 -51.92
C TYR A 621 2.58 -10.89 -51.45
N THR A 622 1.76 -10.98 -50.41
CA THR A 622 1.10 -12.21 -49.98
C THR A 622 -0.33 -11.86 -49.60
N SER A 623 -1.32 -12.53 -50.19
CA SER A 623 -2.74 -12.27 -49.92
C SER A 623 -3.05 -12.42 -48.43
N GLY A 624 -3.68 -11.40 -47.85
CA GLY A 624 -4.08 -11.37 -46.44
C GLY A 624 -2.94 -11.11 -45.45
N ALA A 625 -1.70 -10.98 -45.91
CA ALA A 625 -0.57 -10.62 -45.06
C ALA A 625 -0.71 -9.19 -44.54
N THR A 626 -0.31 -8.97 -43.29
CA THR A 626 -0.19 -7.63 -42.72
C THR A 626 1.01 -6.92 -43.35
N ILE A 627 0.73 -5.77 -43.97
CA ILE A 627 1.70 -4.82 -44.48
C ILE A 627 1.76 -3.68 -43.46
N ALA A 628 2.93 -3.38 -42.92
CA ALA A 628 3.12 -2.33 -41.93
C ALA A 628 4.26 -1.38 -42.29
N PHE A 629 4.04 -0.08 -42.16
CA PHE A 629 5.07 0.96 -42.30
C PHE A 629 4.65 2.22 -41.53
N ASN A 630 5.61 2.98 -41.00
CA ASN A 630 5.38 4.27 -40.32
C ASN A 630 4.24 4.25 -39.27
N GLY A 631 4.10 3.16 -38.50
CA GLY A 631 3.04 3.02 -37.49
C GLY A 631 1.64 2.71 -38.04
N ILE A 632 1.51 2.47 -39.34
CA ILE A 632 0.28 2.08 -40.03
C ILE A 632 0.38 0.60 -40.41
N SER A 633 -0.72 -0.12 -40.30
CA SER A 633 -0.84 -1.50 -40.77
C SER A 633 -2.16 -1.75 -41.49
N PHE A 634 -2.15 -2.57 -42.53
CA PHE A 634 -3.33 -3.01 -43.29
C PHE A 634 -3.02 -4.34 -43.98
N ALA A 635 -4.03 -4.98 -44.55
CA ALA A 635 -3.90 -6.17 -45.38
C ALA A 635 -4.58 -5.95 -46.72
N ILE A 636 -3.99 -6.51 -47.79
CA ILE A 636 -4.60 -6.60 -49.12
C ILE A 636 -4.87 -8.08 -49.39
N SER A 637 -6.12 -8.43 -49.66
CA SER A 637 -6.58 -9.81 -49.83
C SER A 637 -7.09 -10.06 -51.25
N GLY A 638 -6.85 -11.27 -51.75
CA GLY A 638 -7.27 -11.71 -53.09
C GLY A 638 -6.11 -11.80 -54.08
N THR A 639 -6.43 -11.78 -55.36
CA THR A 639 -5.47 -11.86 -56.46
C THR A 639 -5.59 -10.61 -57.33
N PRO A 640 -4.82 -9.54 -57.03
CA PRO A 640 -4.85 -8.33 -57.84
C PRO A 640 -4.28 -8.59 -59.25
N ASN A 641 -4.70 -7.80 -60.23
CA ASN A 641 -4.14 -7.79 -61.58
C ASN A 641 -2.98 -6.79 -61.67
N THR A 642 -2.02 -6.99 -62.58
CA THR A 642 -0.96 -6.00 -62.83
C THR A 642 -1.57 -4.63 -63.13
N GLY A 643 -1.10 -3.61 -62.41
CA GLY A 643 -1.59 -2.23 -62.51
C GLY A 643 -2.75 -1.90 -61.57
N ASP A 644 -3.28 -2.87 -60.82
CA ASP A 644 -4.24 -2.56 -59.76
C ASP A 644 -3.59 -1.66 -58.71
N THR A 645 -4.36 -0.69 -58.22
CA THR A 645 -3.90 0.34 -57.29
C THR A 645 -4.69 0.36 -55.99
N PHE A 646 -3.98 0.59 -54.89
CA PHE A 646 -4.52 0.70 -53.54
C PHE A 646 -3.97 1.96 -52.88
N THR A 647 -4.82 2.72 -52.20
CA THR A 647 -4.40 3.97 -51.55
C THR A 647 -4.40 3.83 -50.04
N VAL A 648 -3.46 4.53 -49.40
CA VAL A 648 -3.39 4.76 -47.95
C VAL A 648 -3.18 6.24 -47.74
N GLY A 649 -4.14 6.94 -47.14
CA GLY A 649 -4.09 8.39 -47.02
C GLY A 649 -4.75 8.93 -45.75
N PRO A 650 -4.70 10.25 -45.53
CA PRO A 650 -5.31 10.89 -44.37
C PRO A 650 -6.84 10.78 -44.44
N ASN A 651 -7.47 10.60 -43.28
CA ASN A 651 -8.93 10.56 -43.19
C ASN A 651 -9.53 11.98 -43.14
N ALA A 652 -9.53 12.68 -44.28
CA ALA A 652 -9.97 14.07 -44.37
C ALA A 652 -11.48 14.28 -44.12
N ASN A 653 -12.31 13.23 -44.26
CA ASN A 653 -13.77 13.29 -44.08
C ASN A 653 -14.25 12.36 -42.95
N GLY A 654 -13.37 12.09 -41.98
CA GLY A 654 -13.58 11.11 -40.90
C GLY A 654 -14.65 11.46 -39.86
N VAL A 655 -15.45 12.51 -40.06
CA VAL A 655 -16.43 12.98 -39.07
C VAL A 655 -17.48 11.94 -38.69
N SER A 656 -17.76 10.97 -39.57
CA SER A 656 -18.66 9.84 -39.32
C SER A 656 -17.94 8.51 -39.06
N ASP A 657 -16.61 8.52 -38.96
CA ASP A 657 -15.80 7.34 -38.66
C ASP A 657 -15.77 7.09 -37.14
N SER A 658 -15.98 5.84 -36.75
CA SER A 658 -16.03 5.40 -35.36
C SER A 658 -14.98 4.36 -34.99
N ARG A 659 -14.03 4.06 -35.88
CA ARG A 659 -13.06 2.99 -35.66
C ARG A 659 -12.27 3.16 -34.37
N ASN A 660 -11.81 4.37 -34.05
CA ASN A 660 -11.12 4.60 -32.77
C ASN A 660 -12.08 4.57 -31.58
N GLY A 661 -13.32 5.05 -31.75
CA GLY A 661 -14.36 4.96 -30.74
C GLY A 661 -14.70 3.51 -30.35
N LEU A 662 -14.69 2.59 -31.32
CA LEU A 662 -14.86 1.15 -31.07
C LEU A 662 -13.68 0.57 -30.27
N LEU A 663 -12.44 0.96 -30.60
CA LEU A 663 -11.24 0.53 -29.86
C LEU A 663 -11.24 1.08 -28.42
N LEU A 664 -11.67 2.34 -28.23
CA LEU A 664 -11.86 2.92 -26.90
C LEU A 664 -12.94 2.15 -26.12
N GLY A 665 -14.02 1.74 -26.77
CA GLY A 665 -15.06 0.91 -26.15
C GLY A 665 -14.55 -0.48 -25.74
N GLN A 666 -13.66 -1.08 -26.54
CA GLN A 666 -13.05 -2.39 -26.26
C GLN A 666 -12.13 -2.38 -25.03
N LEU A 667 -11.63 -1.21 -24.59
CA LEU A 667 -10.88 -1.10 -23.34
C LEU A 667 -11.68 -1.52 -22.11
N GLN A 668 -13.01 -1.57 -22.20
CA GLN A 668 -13.86 -2.09 -21.13
C GLN A 668 -13.53 -3.55 -20.78
N THR A 669 -13.22 -4.37 -21.77
CA THR A 669 -12.96 -5.81 -21.57
C THR A 669 -11.51 -6.20 -21.85
N ALA A 670 -10.70 -5.25 -22.30
CA ALA A 670 -9.27 -5.46 -22.52
C ALA A 670 -8.55 -5.74 -21.21
N LYS A 671 -7.66 -6.73 -21.23
CA LYS A 671 -6.73 -6.98 -20.13
C LYS A 671 -5.60 -5.98 -20.24
N ILE A 672 -5.53 -5.06 -19.29
CA ILE A 672 -4.60 -3.92 -19.30
C ILE A 672 -3.91 -3.71 -17.96
N LEU A 673 -4.34 -4.42 -16.92
CA LEU A 673 -3.81 -4.38 -15.57
C LEU A 673 -3.26 -5.76 -15.17
N GLU A 674 -2.34 -5.72 -14.20
CA GLU A 674 -1.65 -6.87 -13.61
C GLU A 674 -0.85 -7.70 -14.62
N SER A 675 0.33 -8.19 -14.23
CA SER A 675 1.14 -9.01 -15.13
C SER A 675 1.46 -10.36 -14.53
N THR A 676 1.12 -11.42 -15.25
CA THR A 676 1.67 -12.77 -15.01
C THR A 676 2.47 -13.18 -16.23
N GLY A 677 3.76 -13.49 -16.05
CA GLY A 677 4.65 -13.87 -17.15
C GLY A 677 4.84 -12.75 -18.20
N GLY A 678 4.71 -11.48 -17.81
CA GLY A 678 4.90 -10.33 -18.69
C GLY A 678 3.68 -9.95 -19.54
N SER A 679 2.53 -10.63 -19.37
CA SER A 679 1.28 -10.33 -20.10
C SER A 679 0.20 -9.77 -19.17
N PRO A 680 -0.56 -8.74 -19.60
CA PRO A 680 -1.71 -8.24 -18.84
C PRO A 680 -2.76 -9.32 -18.58
N THR A 681 -3.25 -9.45 -17.34
CA THR A 681 -4.19 -10.52 -16.96
C THR A 681 -5.60 -10.06 -16.60
N ALA A 682 -5.78 -8.80 -16.19
CA ALA A 682 -7.03 -8.27 -15.66
C ALA A 682 -7.56 -7.06 -16.46
N SER A 683 -8.88 -7.02 -16.65
CA SER A 683 -9.60 -5.80 -17.07
C SER A 683 -9.82 -4.86 -15.88
N LEU A 684 -10.35 -3.65 -16.14
CA LEU A 684 -10.69 -2.70 -15.07
C LEU A 684 -11.74 -3.25 -14.10
N GLN A 685 -12.73 -3.99 -14.62
CA GLN A 685 -13.79 -4.61 -13.85
C GLN A 685 -13.28 -5.83 -13.09
N ASP A 686 -12.38 -6.62 -13.68
CA ASP A 686 -11.74 -7.73 -12.97
C ASP A 686 -10.93 -7.21 -11.79
N ALA A 687 -10.10 -6.18 -12.02
CA ALA A 687 -9.30 -5.52 -10.99
C ALA A 687 -10.17 -4.98 -9.86
N TYR A 688 -11.26 -4.27 -10.17
CA TYR A 688 -12.17 -3.79 -9.13
C TYR A 688 -12.84 -4.95 -8.37
N SER A 689 -13.24 -6.01 -9.08
CA SER A 689 -13.86 -7.18 -8.46
C SER A 689 -12.88 -7.95 -7.55
N GLN A 690 -11.58 -7.95 -7.87
CA GLN A 690 -10.53 -8.49 -7.01
C GLN A 690 -10.45 -7.69 -5.70
N ILE A 691 -10.46 -6.35 -5.75
CA ILE A 691 -10.46 -5.51 -4.53
C ILE A 691 -11.66 -5.85 -3.63
N VAL A 692 -12.88 -5.86 -4.21
CA VAL A 692 -14.10 -6.18 -3.47
C VAL A 692 -14.00 -7.58 -2.84
N SER A 693 -13.49 -8.55 -3.58
CA SER A 693 -13.32 -9.92 -3.11
C SER A 693 -12.28 -10.03 -2.00
N GLU A 694 -11.12 -9.37 -2.13
CA GLU A 694 -10.06 -9.40 -1.13
C GLU A 694 -10.49 -8.74 0.17
N VAL A 695 -11.10 -7.56 0.10
CA VAL A 695 -11.63 -6.86 1.28
C VAL A 695 -12.75 -7.67 1.93
N GLY A 696 -13.71 -8.18 1.16
CA GLY A 696 -14.82 -8.98 1.68
C GLY A 696 -14.37 -10.31 2.30
N ASN A 697 -13.40 -10.99 1.67
CA ASN A 697 -12.80 -12.20 2.21
C ASN A 697 -12.06 -11.91 3.52
N LYS A 698 -11.27 -10.83 3.56
CA LYS A 698 -10.54 -10.45 4.77
C LYS A 698 -11.47 -10.01 5.89
N ALA A 699 -12.54 -9.28 5.58
CA ALA A 699 -13.57 -8.89 6.55
C ALA A 699 -14.24 -10.13 7.17
N ARG A 700 -14.62 -11.11 6.34
CA ARG A 700 -15.20 -12.37 6.81
C ARG A 700 -14.20 -13.22 7.62
N GLU A 701 -12.94 -13.29 7.19
CA GLU A 701 -11.87 -13.98 7.92
C GLU A 701 -11.70 -13.40 9.33
N VAL A 702 -11.59 -12.07 9.44
CA VAL A 702 -11.42 -11.37 10.72
C VAL A 702 -12.67 -11.49 11.58
N GLN A 703 -13.88 -11.45 11.00
CA GLN A 703 -15.12 -11.64 11.74
C GLN A 703 -15.22 -13.06 12.34
N VAL A 704 -14.95 -14.09 11.55
CA VAL A 704 -15.02 -15.49 12.01
C VAL A 704 -13.94 -15.76 13.06
N THR A 705 -12.71 -15.34 12.80
CA THR A 705 -11.59 -15.50 13.74
C THR A 705 -11.82 -14.69 15.01
N GLY A 706 -12.34 -13.47 14.89
CA GLY A 706 -12.70 -12.61 16.02
C GLY A 706 -13.80 -13.21 16.90
N ALA A 707 -14.84 -13.81 16.30
CA ALA A 707 -15.89 -14.50 17.04
C ALA A 707 -15.36 -15.74 17.78
N ALA A 708 -14.48 -16.52 17.14
CA ALA A 708 -13.82 -17.66 17.77
C ALA A 708 -12.92 -17.22 18.94
N GLN A 709 -12.13 -16.17 18.74
CA GLN A 709 -11.23 -15.62 19.75
C GLN A 709 -12.00 -15.00 20.93
N THR A 710 -13.13 -14.34 20.66
CA THR A 710 -14.05 -13.84 21.69
C THR A 710 -14.65 -14.99 22.51
N SER A 711 -15.04 -16.08 21.84
CA SER A 711 -15.54 -17.28 22.52
C SER A 711 -14.47 -17.94 23.40
N LEU A 712 -13.22 -17.97 22.94
CA LEU A 712 -12.08 -18.43 23.73
C LEU A 712 -11.82 -17.52 24.93
N ALA A 713 -11.90 -16.20 24.76
CA ALA A 713 -11.77 -15.24 25.86
C ALA A 713 -12.87 -15.45 26.91
N THR A 714 -14.12 -15.68 26.50
CA THR A 714 -15.23 -16.01 27.41
C THR A 714 -14.98 -17.34 28.13
N GLN A 715 -14.52 -18.38 27.45
CA GLN A 715 -14.20 -19.67 28.09
C GLN A 715 -13.05 -19.54 29.10
N ALA A 716 -12.00 -18.81 28.75
CA ALA A 716 -10.88 -18.54 29.66
C ALA A 716 -11.34 -17.72 30.87
N GLN A 717 -12.26 -16.78 30.67
CA GLN A 717 -12.86 -15.99 31.74
C GLN A 717 -13.67 -16.87 32.68
N THR A 718 -14.55 -17.73 32.15
CA THR A 718 -15.32 -18.68 32.94
C THR A 718 -14.43 -19.67 33.69
N ALA A 719 -13.36 -20.16 33.07
CA ALA A 719 -12.40 -21.04 33.73
C ALA A 719 -11.70 -20.34 34.90
N ARG A 720 -11.24 -19.10 34.69
CA ARG A 720 -10.68 -18.26 35.76
C ARG A 720 -11.71 -18.04 36.89
N ASP A 721 -12.92 -17.64 36.53
CA ASP A 721 -14.01 -17.35 37.48
C ASP A 721 -14.44 -18.59 38.27
N SER A 722 -14.44 -19.78 37.67
CA SER A 722 -14.75 -21.02 38.39
C SER A 722 -13.76 -21.32 39.53
N PHE A 723 -12.55 -20.77 39.47
CA PHE A 723 -11.52 -20.93 40.48
C PHE A 723 -11.46 -19.75 41.47
N SER A 724 -11.63 -18.53 40.97
CA SER A 724 -11.40 -17.31 41.76
C SER A 724 -12.64 -16.52 42.12
N ALA A 725 -13.79 -16.74 41.48
CA ALA A 725 -15.02 -16.00 41.80
C ALA A 725 -15.68 -16.50 43.09
N VAL A 726 -16.54 -15.64 43.65
CA VAL A 726 -17.28 -15.95 44.88
C VAL A 726 -18.53 -16.76 44.54
N ASN A 727 -18.62 -17.97 45.08
CA ASN A 727 -19.84 -18.77 45.06
C ASN A 727 -20.65 -18.49 46.34
N LEU A 728 -21.80 -17.81 46.20
CA LEU A 728 -22.63 -17.39 47.34
C LEU A 728 -23.16 -18.57 48.16
N ASP A 729 -23.41 -19.73 47.54
CA ASP A 729 -23.89 -20.91 48.25
C ASP A 729 -22.78 -21.56 49.09
N GLU A 730 -21.57 -21.64 48.54
CA GLU A 730 -20.39 -22.09 49.27
C GLU A 730 -20.04 -21.13 50.41
N GLU A 731 -20.08 -19.82 50.15
CA GLU A 731 -19.84 -18.81 51.18
C GLU A 731 -20.93 -18.83 52.26
N ALA A 732 -22.20 -19.06 51.93
CA ALA A 732 -23.25 -19.23 52.93
C ALA A 732 -23.02 -20.48 53.80
N ALA A 733 -22.63 -21.60 53.21
CA ALA A 733 -22.30 -22.82 53.95
C ALA A 733 -21.07 -22.61 54.86
N ASN A 734 -20.01 -21.98 54.35
CA ASN A 734 -18.82 -21.61 55.12
C ASN A 734 -19.18 -20.66 56.28
N LEU A 735 -20.08 -19.70 56.05
CA LEU A 735 -20.53 -18.77 57.09
C LEU A 735 -21.21 -19.52 58.24
N ILE A 736 -22.10 -20.47 57.93
CA ILE A 736 -22.76 -21.31 58.94
C ILE A 736 -21.72 -22.16 59.68
N GLN A 737 -20.76 -22.75 58.96
CA GLN A 737 -19.70 -23.55 59.56
C GLN A 737 -18.86 -22.72 60.54
N TYR A 738 -18.43 -21.51 60.15
CA TYR A 738 -17.67 -20.62 61.03
C TYR A 738 -18.52 -20.10 62.19
N GLN A 739 -19.81 -19.81 62.00
CA GLN A 739 -20.71 -19.45 63.11
C GLN A 739 -20.86 -20.59 64.12
N GLN A 740 -20.99 -21.84 63.66
CA GLN A 740 -21.04 -23.02 64.54
C GLN A 740 -19.71 -23.22 65.28
N ALA A 741 -18.58 -23.09 64.59
CA ALA A 741 -17.25 -23.17 65.19
C ALA A 741 -17.01 -22.08 66.25
N TYR A 742 -17.50 -20.86 66.00
CA TYR A 742 -17.45 -19.73 66.93
C TYR A 742 -18.28 -20.04 68.19
N GLN A 743 -19.52 -20.50 68.04
CA GLN A 743 -20.39 -20.89 69.15
C GLN A 743 -19.82 -22.06 69.98
N ALA A 744 -19.24 -23.07 69.32
CA ALA A 744 -18.62 -24.21 69.97
C ALA A 744 -17.38 -23.79 70.79
N SER A 745 -16.54 -22.91 70.23
CA SER A 745 -15.36 -22.36 70.91
C SER A 745 -15.76 -21.48 72.10
N ALA A 746 -16.79 -20.64 71.97
CA ALA A 746 -17.33 -19.83 73.07
C ALA A 746 -17.90 -20.69 74.21
N LYS A 747 -18.59 -21.79 73.90
CA LYS A 747 -19.05 -22.78 74.89
C LYS A 747 -17.87 -23.44 75.61
N MET A 748 -16.81 -23.82 74.90
CA MET A 748 -15.59 -24.37 75.51
C MET A 748 -14.95 -23.39 76.51
N ILE A 749 -14.84 -22.10 76.16
CA ILE A 749 -14.32 -21.06 77.07
C ILE A 749 -15.21 -20.96 78.32
N THR A 750 -16.54 -20.98 78.15
CA THR A 750 -17.50 -20.90 79.27
C THR A 750 -17.38 -22.12 80.20
N ILE A 751 -17.22 -23.33 79.65
CA ILE A 751 -17.02 -24.56 80.43
C ILE A 751 -15.69 -24.52 81.19
N ALA A 752 -14.61 -24.10 80.51
CA ALA A 752 -13.30 -23.97 81.14
C ALA A 752 -13.30 -22.92 82.27
N GLY A 753 -14.03 -21.80 82.11
CA GLY A 753 -14.24 -20.81 83.17
C GLY A 753 -14.98 -21.40 84.38
N LYS A 754 -16.09 -22.12 84.15
CA LYS A 754 -16.83 -22.82 85.22
C LYS A 754 -15.98 -23.85 85.96
N LEU A 755 -15.13 -24.59 85.24
CA LEU A 755 -14.21 -25.56 85.85
C LEU A 755 -13.13 -24.85 86.68
N PHE A 756 -12.66 -23.68 86.24
CA PHE A 756 -11.68 -22.88 86.98
C PHE A 756 -12.29 -22.31 88.26
N ASP A 757 -13.49 -21.74 88.18
CA ASP A 757 -14.25 -21.23 89.33
C ASP A 757 -14.58 -22.36 90.33
N SER A 758 -14.93 -23.55 89.84
CA SER A 758 -15.19 -24.71 90.68
C SER A 758 -13.93 -25.28 91.35
N ILE A 759 -12.74 -25.05 90.81
CA ILE A 759 -11.46 -25.45 91.43
C ILE A 759 -10.99 -24.40 92.45
N LEU A 760 -11.27 -23.11 92.23
CA LEU A 760 -10.94 -22.02 93.15
C LEU A 760 -11.93 -21.87 94.31
N GLY A 761 -13.17 -22.36 94.14
CA GLY A 761 -14.21 -22.38 95.16
C GLY A 761 -14.13 -23.57 96.14
N ILE A 762 -13.13 -24.43 95.98
CA ILE A 762 -12.69 -25.50 96.91
C ILE A 762 -11.41 -24.99 97.56
#